data_AF-A0A1G7X772-F1
#
_entry.id   AF-A0A1G7X772-F1
#
_cell.length_a   1.000
_cell.length_b   1.000
_cell.length_c   1.000
_cell.angle_alpha   90.00
_cell.angle_beta   90.00
_cell.angle_gamma   90.00
#
_symmetry.space_group_name_H-M   'P 1'
#
loop_
_entity.id
_entity.type
_entity.pdbx_description
1 polymer ?
#
loop_
_entity_poly.entity_id
_entity_poly.type
_entity_poly.pdbx_seq_one_letter_code
_entity_poly.pdbx_strand_id
1 'polypeptide(L)'
;MISFIKSVLVDLQKKHLNLEDLYFILPSKRAGVFLKHHLSTLIKQPIFAPQILSSEEFVEELSGLQNLPNTDLLFRLYETYKALTTDEEQESFESFSKWAQILLQDFNEIDRYLIPQEHIFDYLNAIKEIHHWSLDPNQTDLIKNHLKFWKQLKNYYKAFTDNLIQSKQGYQGLIYREAVDNLESYMENCNGKIHIFLGFNALNTAESQIIQGLLKNDLAHIYWDIDKAFIDDSVHDAGLFTRQHRKQWNYFETQPFNWVTNYYNEPKNIRAIGIPKLVGQAKYIGQLLEELTEKETNLSTIAVVLGEEQLLLPVLNSIPKNITKLNVTMGLPLQYVPLASFFEQLFNVHKNNPKQFYYKDVIGLLSHPSVYPLFETESGNISNDVVAHIQKNNTVYITVDELKQLARSHKELVALLFKSWDDHPEIALKYCSELILKMKVNFESDKQNHSLELEYLYRFNTLFNQLSELDTNFKYLKSIVALQSIYKELLSSETLDFKGEPLEGLQIMGMLESRVLDFETVIISSVNEGILPSGKTNNSFIPFDVKIENKLPTFKEKDAVYTYHFYRLLQRAKNVYILYNTEIDALKGGEKSRFLTQLEVEGIHDIKNTIISPDVPIIEQKLIEIVKTPSVIEQIKVVSGKGYSPSSLTSYIRNPMDFYYDKILGIKEFDEVEENIAANTLGSVIHNSLEDFYKPLEGSILTIQHLKDFKSRTKKMVTKHFEELYNKGGFSQGKNLIIFEIAQRYISNFLNLELESLKQGNEIKILSIEADEAIDIKIEGLDFPIKLKGKVDRIDSFNGMTRVIDYKSGKVEQNKVEIVNWEDLTSDYDKYSKSFQILCYAYMMRQQNLIELPIEAGIISFKNLSEGLLKFGKKASSHARSKDQLITNETLDNFEIELKKLITEICNPKLNFTEKELD
;
A
#
# COMPACT_ATOMS: atom_id res chain seq x y z
N MET A 1 -34.23 -19.18 20.47
CA MET A 1 -33.23 -19.23 21.56
C MET A 1 -33.64 -18.28 22.69
N ILE A 2 -33.36 -18.59 23.97
CA ILE A 2 -33.43 -17.61 25.08
C ILE A 2 -32.00 -17.09 25.32
N SER A 3 -31.78 -15.78 25.20
CA SER A 3 -30.46 -15.16 25.43
C SER A 3 -30.08 -15.13 26.90
N PHE A 4 -28.79 -14.98 27.19
CA PHE A 4 -28.26 -14.81 28.53
C PHE A 4 -28.89 -13.61 29.24
N ILE A 5 -28.90 -12.43 28.59
CA ILE A 5 -29.50 -11.20 29.12
C ILE A 5 -30.97 -11.43 29.49
N LYS A 6 -31.74 -12.05 28.59
CA LYS A 6 -33.15 -12.35 28.85
C LYS A 6 -33.34 -13.31 30.04
N SER A 7 -32.45 -14.30 30.17
CA SER A 7 -32.46 -15.25 31.28
C SER A 7 -32.23 -14.55 32.62
N VAL A 8 -31.29 -13.61 32.68
CA VAL A 8 -31.02 -12.82 33.89
C VAL A 8 -32.21 -11.93 34.26
N LEU A 9 -32.80 -11.21 33.30
CA LEU A 9 -33.97 -10.36 33.57
C LEU A 9 -35.16 -11.18 34.12
N VAL A 10 -35.37 -12.40 33.61
CA VAL A 10 -36.40 -13.31 34.12
C VAL A 10 -36.10 -13.77 35.56
N ASP A 11 -34.84 -14.01 35.91
CA ASP A 11 -34.45 -14.36 37.28
C ASP A 11 -34.65 -13.19 38.25
N LEU A 12 -34.28 -11.97 37.86
CA LEU A 12 -34.50 -10.76 38.66
C LEU A 12 -35.99 -10.52 38.94
N GLN A 13 -36.85 -10.76 37.95
CA GLN A 13 -38.31 -10.72 38.15
C GLN A 13 -38.80 -11.78 39.14
N LYS A 14 -38.24 -13.01 39.10
CA LYS A 14 -38.57 -14.09 40.05
C LYS A 14 -38.11 -13.77 41.47
N LYS A 15 -37.03 -13.01 41.62
CA LYS A 15 -36.53 -12.50 42.92
C LYS A 15 -37.36 -11.34 43.48
N HIS A 16 -38.38 -10.87 42.75
CA HIS A 16 -39.24 -9.76 43.14
C HIS A 16 -38.49 -8.44 43.41
N LEU A 17 -37.34 -8.24 42.76
CA LEU A 17 -36.62 -6.96 42.80
C LEU A 17 -37.32 -5.92 41.92
N ASN A 18 -37.41 -4.68 42.40
CA ASN A 18 -37.92 -3.58 41.60
C ASN A 18 -36.88 -3.21 40.53
N LEU A 19 -37.20 -3.46 39.26
CA LEU A 19 -36.26 -3.24 38.15
C LEU A 19 -35.89 -1.77 37.97
N GLU A 20 -36.74 -0.82 38.40
CA GLU A 20 -36.46 0.62 38.28
C GLU A 20 -35.28 1.08 39.15
N ASP A 21 -35.08 0.42 40.29
CA ASP A 21 -34.08 0.79 41.30
C ASP A 21 -32.71 0.11 41.08
N LEU A 22 -32.61 -0.74 40.05
CA LEU A 22 -31.40 -1.52 39.78
C LEU A 22 -30.39 -0.76 38.93
N TYR A 23 -29.12 -1.00 39.24
CA TYR A 23 -27.97 -0.55 38.46
C TYR A 23 -27.41 -1.75 37.70
N PHE A 24 -27.51 -1.76 36.38
CA PHE A 24 -26.91 -2.80 35.54
C PHE A 24 -25.53 -2.37 35.09
N ILE A 25 -24.52 -3.18 35.42
CA ILE A 25 -23.13 -2.95 35.05
C ILE A 25 -22.80 -4.00 34.00
N LEU A 26 -22.44 -3.53 32.80
CA LEU A 26 -22.22 -4.36 31.62
C LEU A 26 -20.80 -4.16 31.06
N PRO A 27 -20.21 -5.17 30.42
CA PRO A 27 -18.90 -5.04 29.77
C PRO A 27 -18.85 -4.09 28.57
N SER A 28 -20.02 -3.62 28.08
CA SER A 28 -20.11 -2.66 26.98
C SER A 28 -21.45 -1.93 26.97
N LYS A 29 -21.46 -0.70 26.44
CA LYS A 29 -22.69 0.08 26.20
C LYS A 29 -23.67 -0.62 25.26
N ARG A 30 -23.16 -1.39 24.29
CA ARG A 30 -23.96 -2.15 23.32
C ARG A 30 -24.86 -3.16 24.00
N ALA A 31 -24.33 -3.94 24.95
CA ALA A 31 -25.13 -4.91 25.71
C ALA A 31 -26.31 -4.21 26.42
N GLY A 32 -26.16 -2.94 26.80
CA GLY A 32 -27.21 -2.13 27.39
C GLY A 32 -28.41 -1.89 26.46
N VAL A 33 -28.18 -1.75 25.15
CA VAL A 33 -29.25 -1.62 24.14
C VAL A 33 -30.07 -2.91 24.06
N PHE A 34 -29.41 -4.07 24.02
CA PHE A 34 -30.07 -5.37 24.02
C PHE A 34 -30.79 -5.64 25.34
N LEU A 35 -30.23 -5.21 26.47
CA LEU A 35 -30.89 -5.27 27.77
C LEU A 35 -32.18 -4.47 27.80
N LYS A 36 -32.17 -3.22 27.33
CA LYS A 36 -33.37 -2.37 27.21
C LYS A 36 -34.42 -3.03 26.32
N HIS A 37 -34.01 -3.60 25.18
CA HIS A 37 -34.92 -4.31 24.28
C HIS A 37 -35.53 -5.55 24.96
N HIS A 38 -34.73 -6.41 25.58
CA HIS A 38 -35.28 -7.58 26.28
C HIS A 38 -36.17 -7.20 27.45
N LEU A 39 -35.81 -6.14 28.20
CA LEU A 39 -36.63 -5.60 29.26
C LEU A 39 -38.00 -5.15 28.73
N SER A 40 -38.06 -4.44 27.61
CA SER A 40 -39.34 -3.98 27.03
C SER A 40 -40.26 -5.14 26.63
N THR A 41 -39.70 -6.30 26.25
CA THR A 41 -40.49 -7.50 25.95
C THR A 41 -41.01 -8.25 27.18
N LEU A 42 -40.46 -7.98 28.37
CA LEU A 42 -40.78 -8.68 29.63
C LEU A 42 -41.68 -7.87 30.58
N ILE A 43 -41.73 -6.55 30.45
CA ILE A 43 -42.57 -5.69 31.27
C ILE A 43 -44.03 -5.75 30.84
N LYS A 44 -44.95 -5.73 31.80
CA LYS A 44 -46.41 -5.72 31.54
C LYS A 44 -47.00 -4.31 31.51
N GLN A 45 -46.32 -3.35 32.13
CA GLN A 45 -46.68 -1.94 32.19
C GLN A 45 -45.43 -1.09 31.98
N PRO A 46 -45.56 0.16 31.51
CA PRO A 46 -44.43 1.08 31.43
C PRO A 46 -43.81 1.30 32.81
N ILE A 47 -42.48 1.29 32.87
CA ILE A 47 -41.66 1.54 34.06
C ILE A 47 -40.57 2.57 33.72
N PHE A 48 -39.98 3.18 34.73
CA PHE A 48 -38.72 3.92 34.52
C PHE A 48 -37.60 2.95 34.14
N ALA A 49 -36.76 3.34 33.18
CA ALA A 49 -35.64 2.51 32.77
C ALA A 49 -34.61 2.44 33.92
N PRO A 50 -34.07 1.25 34.24
CA PRO A 50 -32.98 1.14 35.19
C PRO A 50 -31.76 1.93 34.73
N GLN A 51 -30.87 2.24 35.67
CA GLN A 51 -29.56 2.75 35.34
C GLN A 51 -28.73 1.62 34.71
N ILE A 52 -28.13 1.90 33.56
CA ILE A 52 -27.33 0.94 32.81
C ILE A 52 -26.01 1.62 32.48
N LEU A 53 -24.93 1.13 33.09
CA LEU A 53 -23.59 1.67 33.00
C LEU A 53 -22.66 0.63 32.37
N SER A 54 -21.66 1.08 31.62
CA SER A 54 -20.52 0.21 31.30
C SER A 54 -19.60 0.04 32.52
N SER A 55 -18.69 -0.94 32.47
CA SER A 55 -17.64 -1.08 33.48
C SER A 55 -16.82 0.20 33.66
N GLU A 56 -16.51 0.88 32.55
CA GLU A 56 -15.73 2.12 32.55
C GLU A 56 -16.49 3.27 33.21
N GLU A 57 -17.76 3.49 32.82
CA GLU A 57 -18.59 4.54 33.41
C GLU A 57 -18.80 4.32 34.91
N PHE A 58 -18.94 3.06 35.32
CA PHE A 58 -19.10 2.71 36.73
C PHE A 58 -17.85 3.03 37.56
N VAL A 59 -16.65 2.73 37.05
CA VAL A 59 -15.42 3.06 37.79
C VAL A 59 -15.05 4.54 37.76
N GLU A 60 -15.43 5.27 36.71
CA GLU A 60 -15.37 6.75 36.70
C GLU A 60 -16.29 7.34 37.77
N GLU A 61 -17.52 6.83 37.92
CA GLU A 61 -18.45 7.24 38.99
C GLU A 61 -17.88 6.96 40.39
N LEU A 62 -17.30 5.77 40.58
CA LEU A 62 -16.69 5.36 41.87
C LEU A 62 -15.45 6.20 42.24
N SER A 63 -14.58 6.45 41.27
CA SER A 63 -13.32 7.18 41.51
C SER A 63 -13.51 8.70 41.57
N GLY A 64 -14.52 9.24 40.88
CA GLY A 64 -14.67 10.69 40.67
C GLY A 64 -13.68 11.28 39.67
N LEU A 65 -12.97 10.44 38.91
CA LEU A 65 -12.01 10.84 37.89
C LEU A 65 -12.58 10.60 36.48
N GLN A 66 -12.16 11.43 35.52
CA GLN A 66 -12.48 11.25 34.11
C GLN A 66 -11.31 10.65 33.33
N ASN A 67 -11.58 9.71 32.42
CA ASN A 67 -10.56 9.12 31.57
C ASN A 67 -10.00 10.14 30.56
N LEU A 68 -8.68 10.20 30.49
CA LEU A 68 -7.95 11.07 29.57
C LEU A 68 -7.40 10.27 28.37
N PRO A 69 -7.43 10.81 27.13
CA PRO A 69 -6.85 10.15 25.96
C PRO A 69 -5.35 9.87 26.08
N ASN A 70 -4.85 8.82 25.42
CA ASN A 70 -3.45 8.40 25.49
C ASN A 70 -2.46 9.49 25.01
N THR A 71 -2.84 10.26 23.98
CA THR A 71 -2.03 11.37 23.49
C THR A 71 -1.85 12.45 24.55
N ASP A 72 -2.93 12.88 25.19
CA ASP A 72 -2.87 13.87 26.27
C ASP A 72 -2.05 13.37 27.46
N LEU A 73 -2.17 12.08 27.81
CA LEU A 73 -1.35 11.44 28.83
C LEU A 73 0.14 11.50 28.48
N LEU A 74 0.50 11.30 27.21
CA LEU A 74 1.88 11.38 26.73
C LEU A 74 2.47 12.78 26.89
N PHE A 75 1.70 13.82 26.53
CA PHE A 75 2.10 15.21 26.71
C PHE A 75 2.24 15.58 28.20
N ARG A 76 1.28 15.20 29.05
CA ARG A 76 1.34 15.43 30.51
C ARG A 76 2.48 14.69 31.20
N LEU A 77 2.77 13.47 30.75
CA LEU A 77 3.93 12.73 31.24
C LEU A 77 5.23 13.42 30.83
N TYR A 78 5.30 13.97 29.62
CA TYR A 78 6.44 14.76 29.18
C TYR A 78 6.61 16.08 29.97
N GLU A 79 5.51 16.76 30.35
CA GLU A 79 5.57 17.90 31.26
C GLU A 79 6.18 17.52 32.61
N THR A 80 5.72 16.40 33.17
CA THR A 80 6.24 15.86 34.44
C THR A 80 7.72 15.50 34.32
N TYR A 81 8.10 14.87 33.20
CA TYR A 81 9.49 14.56 32.89
C TYR A 81 10.35 15.82 32.84
N LYS A 82 9.92 16.86 32.13
CA LYS A 82 10.65 18.14 32.06
C LYS A 82 10.74 18.85 33.41
N ALA A 83 9.67 18.82 34.21
CA ALA A 83 9.66 19.48 35.52
C ALA A 83 10.66 18.85 36.51
N LEU A 84 10.94 17.56 36.36
CA LEU A 84 11.80 16.79 37.27
C LEU A 84 13.21 16.50 36.71
N THR A 85 13.46 16.80 35.43
CA THR A 85 14.74 16.54 34.74
C THR A 85 15.43 17.83 34.36
N THR A 86 16.74 17.92 34.55
CA THR A 86 17.53 19.11 34.17
C THR A 86 17.55 19.29 32.65
N ASP A 87 17.62 20.55 32.18
CA ASP A 87 17.55 20.87 30.75
C ASP A 87 18.62 20.16 29.89
N GLU A 88 19.80 19.90 30.45
CA GLU A 88 20.90 19.18 29.77
C GLU A 88 20.62 17.68 29.56
N GLU A 89 19.72 17.11 30.38
CA GLU A 89 19.37 15.69 30.37
C GLU A 89 18.02 15.42 29.69
N GLN A 90 17.29 16.48 29.32
CA GLN A 90 15.98 16.39 28.68
C GLN A 90 16.11 15.90 27.23
N GLU A 91 15.38 14.83 26.92
CA GLU A 91 15.17 14.37 25.55
C GLU A 91 14.13 15.24 24.81
N SER A 92 14.26 15.30 23.47
CA SER A 92 13.19 15.86 22.64
C SER A 92 11.91 15.05 22.79
N PHE A 93 10.76 15.70 22.65
CA PHE A 93 9.46 15.01 22.69
C PHE A 93 9.37 13.85 21.69
N GLU A 94 9.98 13.98 20.50
CA GLU A 94 10.04 12.91 19.51
C GLU A 94 10.82 11.68 19.99
N SER A 95 11.91 11.88 20.73
CA SER A 95 12.69 10.75 21.27
C SER A 95 11.98 10.12 22.46
N PHE A 96 11.43 10.97 23.35
CA PHE A 96 10.68 10.57 24.53
C PHE A 96 9.41 9.76 24.18
N SER A 97 8.62 10.25 23.23
CA SER A 97 7.33 9.65 22.87
C SER A 97 7.44 8.19 22.42
N LYS A 98 8.52 7.82 21.71
CA LYS A 98 8.76 6.46 21.19
C LYS A 98 8.76 5.40 22.28
N TRP A 99 9.26 5.70 23.47
CA TRP A 99 9.35 4.75 24.58
C TRP A 99 8.33 5.03 25.69
N ALA A 100 7.89 6.28 25.86
CA ALA A 100 6.94 6.67 26.90
C ALA A 100 5.54 6.05 26.71
N GLN A 101 5.15 5.71 25.48
CA GLN A 101 3.91 4.97 25.23
C GLN A 101 3.89 3.59 25.93
N ILE A 102 5.00 2.85 25.83
CA ILE A 102 5.16 1.55 26.50
C ILE A 102 5.09 1.74 28.03
N LEU A 103 5.67 2.83 28.52
CA LEU A 103 5.65 3.13 29.95
C LEU A 103 4.25 3.47 30.48
N LEU A 104 3.47 4.26 29.74
CA LEU A 104 2.08 4.55 30.09
C LEU A 104 1.24 3.26 30.14
N GLN A 105 1.48 2.33 29.21
CA GLN A 105 0.85 1.01 29.22
C GLN A 105 1.24 0.22 30.48
N ASP A 106 2.51 0.27 30.89
CA ASP A 106 2.98 -0.40 32.12
C ASP A 106 2.37 0.23 33.38
N PHE A 107 2.29 1.56 33.47
CA PHE A 107 1.60 2.26 34.56
C PHE A 107 0.13 1.85 34.65
N ASN A 108 -0.55 1.82 33.51
CA ASN A 108 -1.93 1.36 33.42
C ASN A 108 -2.09 -0.08 33.92
N GLU A 109 -1.18 -0.98 33.57
CA GLU A 109 -1.23 -2.39 34.02
C GLU A 109 -0.93 -2.53 35.52
N ILE A 110 0.09 -1.81 36.03
CA ILE A 110 0.46 -1.79 37.45
C ILE A 110 -0.73 -1.37 38.32
N ASP A 111 -1.40 -0.28 37.93
CA ASP A 111 -2.50 0.27 38.72
C ASP A 111 -3.78 -0.51 38.61
N ARG A 112 -4.11 -0.99 37.40
CA ARG A 112 -5.30 -1.83 37.20
C ARG A 112 -5.25 -3.14 37.97
N TYR A 113 -4.05 -3.67 38.25
CA TYR A 113 -3.85 -4.87 39.05
C TYR A 113 -3.48 -4.60 40.51
N LEU A 114 -3.50 -3.33 40.96
CA LEU A 114 -3.21 -2.89 42.32
C LEU A 114 -1.83 -3.32 42.82
N ILE A 115 -0.84 -3.37 41.93
CA ILE A 115 0.53 -3.75 42.30
C ILE A 115 1.16 -2.64 43.17
N PRO A 116 1.88 -2.95 44.25
CA PRO A 116 2.61 -1.95 45.02
C PRO A 116 3.68 -1.27 44.17
N GLN A 117 3.48 0.01 43.86
CA GLN A 117 4.27 0.70 42.84
C GLN A 117 5.75 0.83 43.22
N GLU A 118 6.03 1.08 44.50
CA GLU A 118 7.40 1.26 44.98
C GLU A 118 8.27 0.02 44.75
N HIS A 119 7.73 -1.17 45.03
CA HIS A 119 8.45 -2.43 44.91
C HIS A 119 8.77 -2.76 43.46
N ILE A 120 7.77 -2.66 42.56
CA ILE A 120 7.97 -2.98 41.15
C ILE A 120 8.93 -1.99 40.47
N PHE A 121 8.87 -0.70 40.82
CA PHE A 121 9.80 0.28 40.27
C PHE A 121 11.25 0.10 40.76
N ASP A 122 11.47 -0.27 42.02
CA ASP A 122 12.81 -0.64 42.49
C ASP A 122 13.36 -1.84 41.72
N TYR A 123 12.51 -2.85 41.50
CA TYR A 123 12.87 -4.05 40.78
C TYR A 123 13.25 -3.73 39.32
N LEU A 124 12.45 -2.92 38.63
CA LEU A 124 12.74 -2.48 37.25
C LEU A 124 14.04 -1.68 37.18
N ASN A 125 14.28 -0.77 38.13
CA ASN A 125 15.53 -0.03 38.21
C ASN A 125 16.74 -0.99 38.39
N ALA A 126 16.64 -1.95 39.31
CA ALA A 126 17.69 -2.94 39.54
C ALA A 126 17.99 -3.79 38.30
N ILE A 127 16.97 -4.24 37.56
CA ILE A 127 17.15 -4.97 36.28
C ILE A 127 17.92 -4.10 35.28
N LYS A 128 17.54 -2.84 35.14
CA LYS A 128 18.20 -1.92 34.19
C LYS A 128 19.66 -1.67 34.59
N GLU A 129 19.97 -1.56 35.88
CA GLU A 129 21.35 -1.47 36.38
C GLU A 129 22.16 -2.75 36.11
N ILE A 130 21.57 -3.94 36.28
CA ILE A 130 22.24 -5.22 36.00
C ILE A 130 22.53 -5.41 34.50
N HIS A 131 21.55 -5.14 33.63
CA HIS A 131 21.77 -5.20 32.18
C HIS A 131 22.87 -4.23 31.73
N HIS A 132 22.93 -3.06 32.36
CA HIS A 132 23.94 -2.03 32.12
C HIS A 132 25.36 -2.45 32.53
N TRP A 133 25.52 -3.25 33.58
CA TRP A 133 26.84 -3.80 33.93
C TRP A 133 27.39 -4.80 32.90
N SER A 134 26.56 -5.31 31.97
CA SER A 134 26.97 -6.41 31.11
C SER A 134 27.56 -6.05 29.74
N LEU A 135 27.36 -4.85 29.14
CA LEU A 135 27.77 -4.60 27.75
C LEU A 135 28.15 -3.13 27.42
N ASP A 136 29.38 -2.98 26.88
CA ASP A 136 30.01 -1.85 26.14
C ASP A 136 30.65 -0.66 26.93
N PRO A 137 31.98 -0.44 26.83
CA PRO A 137 32.68 0.71 27.43
C PRO A 137 32.38 2.08 26.80
N ASN A 138 31.85 2.14 25.56
CA ASN A 138 31.65 3.38 24.81
C ASN A 138 30.16 3.77 24.76
N GLN A 139 29.66 4.39 25.82
CA GLN A 139 28.25 4.78 25.92
C GLN A 139 27.97 6.16 25.32
N THR A 140 26.92 6.24 24.52
CA THR A 140 26.35 7.51 24.05
C THR A 140 25.62 8.22 25.21
N ASP A 141 25.57 9.56 25.17
CA ASP A 141 24.90 10.35 26.22
C ASP A 141 23.40 10.03 26.33
N LEU A 142 22.78 9.58 25.24
CA LEU A 142 21.38 9.14 25.19
C LEU A 142 21.13 7.93 26.13
N ILE A 143 22.03 6.95 26.15
CA ILE A 143 21.91 5.77 27.03
C ILE A 143 22.06 6.18 28.51
N LYS A 144 22.97 7.12 28.81
CA LYS A 144 23.19 7.62 30.17
C LYS A 144 21.98 8.39 30.68
N ASN A 145 21.39 9.26 29.86
CA ASN A 145 20.20 10.02 30.22
C ASN A 145 18.99 9.09 30.43
N HIS A 146 18.84 8.07 29.58
CA HIS A 146 17.78 7.07 29.75
C HIS A 146 17.91 6.30 31.08
N LEU A 147 19.12 5.98 31.55
CA LEU A 147 19.31 5.33 32.85
C LEU A 147 18.99 6.24 34.03
N LYS A 148 19.31 7.53 33.93
CA LYS A 148 18.92 8.52 34.94
C LYS A 148 17.40 8.60 35.07
N PHE A 149 16.69 8.50 33.95
CA PHE A 149 15.23 8.41 33.96
C PHE A 149 14.74 7.22 34.79
N TRP A 150 15.25 6.01 34.55
CA TRP A 150 14.84 4.81 35.30
C TRP A 150 15.10 4.92 36.81
N LYS A 151 16.17 5.61 37.22
CA LYS A 151 16.47 5.88 38.64
C LYS A 151 15.45 6.80 39.30
N GLN A 152 14.82 7.68 38.52
CA GLN A 152 13.80 8.62 38.99
C GLN A 152 12.38 8.16 38.69
N LEU A 153 12.18 6.93 38.15
CA LEU A 153 10.88 6.44 37.72
C LEU A 153 9.78 6.61 38.77
N LYS A 154 10.09 6.32 40.03
CA LYS A 154 9.18 6.51 41.17
C LYS A 154 8.71 7.95 41.31
N ASN A 155 9.62 8.91 41.17
CA ASN A 155 9.32 10.32 41.32
C ASN A 155 8.47 10.81 40.15
N TYR A 156 8.80 10.38 38.92
CA TYR A 156 7.97 10.70 37.75
C TYR A 156 6.57 10.14 37.88
N TYR A 157 6.43 8.85 38.24
CA TYR A 157 5.12 8.23 38.43
C TYR A 157 4.29 8.99 39.47
N LYS A 158 4.86 9.25 40.66
CA LYS A 158 4.15 9.94 41.74
C LYS A 158 3.70 11.33 41.33
N ALA A 159 4.60 12.16 40.80
CA ALA A 159 4.26 13.50 40.36
C ALA A 159 3.21 13.47 39.23
N PHE A 160 3.31 12.50 38.32
CA PHE A 160 2.36 12.34 37.23
C PHE A 160 0.97 11.98 37.74
N THR A 161 0.83 10.99 38.63
CA THR A 161 -0.46 10.58 39.20
C THR A 161 -1.06 11.65 40.09
N ASP A 162 -0.26 12.32 40.93
CA ASP A 162 -0.71 13.40 41.82
C ASP A 162 -1.32 14.55 41.00
N ASN A 163 -0.64 14.95 39.91
CA ASN A 163 -1.13 16.00 39.00
C ASN A 163 -2.44 15.59 38.30
N LEU A 164 -2.58 14.32 37.90
CA LEU A 164 -3.80 13.80 37.28
C LEU A 164 -4.98 13.81 38.26
N ILE A 165 -4.79 13.27 39.46
CA ILE A 165 -5.82 13.22 40.51
C ILE A 165 -6.25 14.64 40.90
N GLN A 166 -5.31 15.56 41.09
CA GLN A 166 -5.63 16.97 41.39
C GLN A 166 -6.47 17.62 40.29
N SER A 167 -6.25 17.22 39.03
CA SER A 167 -7.01 17.69 37.87
C SER A 167 -8.32 16.93 37.66
N LYS A 168 -8.67 15.99 38.54
CA LYS A 168 -9.82 15.05 38.41
C LYS A 168 -9.79 14.22 37.13
N GLN A 169 -8.60 13.87 36.68
CA GLN A 169 -8.35 13.11 35.46
C GLN A 169 -7.52 11.88 35.78
N GLY A 170 -7.54 10.88 34.90
CA GLY A 170 -6.71 9.69 35.05
C GLY A 170 -6.64 8.87 33.77
N TYR A 171 -5.65 8.00 33.70
CA TYR A 171 -5.71 6.85 32.79
C TYR A 171 -6.49 5.72 33.46
N GLN A 172 -7.01 4.79 32.65
CA GLN A 172 -7.91 3.73 33.10
C GLN A 172 -7.42 2.99 34.37
N GLY A 173 -6.15 2.58 34.43
CA GLY A 173 -5.58 1.89 35.59
C GLY A 173 -5.61 2.71 36.87
N LEU A 174 -5.28 4.01 36.80
CA LEU A 174 -5.35 4.92 37.93
C LEU A 174 -6.79 5.11 38.41
N ILE A 175 -7.73 5.23 37.48
CA ILE A 175 -9.17 5.32 37.77
C ILE A 175 -9.64 4.07 38.52
N TYR A 176 -9.22 2.88 38.09
CA TYR A 176 -9.53 1.62 38.80
C TYR A 176 -8.95 1.56 40.20
N ARG A 177 -7.72 2.05 40.39
CA ARG A 177 -7.07 2.10 41.72
C ARG A 177 -7.83 3.03 42.65
N GLU A 178 -8.09 4.26 42.22
CA GLU A 178 -8.83 5.25 43.01
C GLU A 178 -10.28 4.82 43.27
N ALA A 179 -10.91 4.08 42.34
CA ALA A 179 -12.24 3.49 42.57
C ALA A 179 -12.24 2.45 43.70
N VAL A 180 -11.15 1.68 43.87
CA VAL A 180 -11.01 0.76 45.01
C VAL A 180 -10.81 1.54 46.31
N ASP A 181 -9.97 2.57 46.29
CA ASP A 181 -9.69 3.39 47.47
C ASP A 181 -10.95 4.16 47.95
N ASN A 182 -11.83 4.55 47.03
CA ASN A 182 -13.11 5.22 47.33
C ASN A 182 -14.29 4.25 47.57
N LEU A 183 -14.09 2.93 47.47
CA LEU A 183 -15.18 1.94 47.51
C LEU A 183 -15.98 1.97 48.82
N GLU A 184 -15.30 2.09 49.97
CA GLU A 184 -15.98 2.15 51.28
C GLU A 184 -16.89 3.39 51.37
N SER A 185 -16.37 4.55 50.97
CA SER A 185 -17.16 5.80 50.96
C SER A 185 -18.34 5.72 50.00
N TYR A 186 -18.17 5.08 48.84
CA TYR A 186 -19.27 4.86 47.90
C TYR A 186 -20.38 4.01 48.53
N MET A 187 -20.02 2.90 49.19
CA MET A 187 -20.97 1.97 49.79
C MET A 187 -21.81 2.63 50.89
N GLU A 188 -21.21 3.49 51.72
CA GLU A 188 -21.92 4.26 52.75
C GLU A 188 -22.94 5.24 52.15
N ASN A 189 -22.66 5.80 50.97
CA ASN A 189 -23.49 6.78 50.30
C ASN A 189 -24.49 6.18 49.28
N CYS A 190 -24.46 4.86 49.08
CA CYS A 190 -25.17 4.20 47.98
C CYS A 190 -26.70 4.11 48.17
N ASN A 191 -27.24 4.51 49.33
CA ASN A 191 -28.69 4.56 49.63
C ASN A 191 -29.48 3.28 49.29
N GLY A 192 -28.85 2.10 49.41
CA GLY A 192 -29.51 0.81 49.15
C GLY A 192 -29.72 0.45 47.68
N LYS A 193 -29.01 1.11 46.75
CA LYS A 193 -29.00 0.72 45.32
C LYS A 193 -28.35 -0.66 45.15
N ILE A 194 -28.97 -1.51 44.32
CA ILE A 194 -28.49 -2.86 44.05
C ILE A 194 -27.84 -2.91 42.67
N HIS A 195 -26.58 -3.37 42.62
CA HIS A 195 -25.76 -3.48 41.42
C HIS A 195 -25.85 -4.89 40.82
N ILE A 196 -26.15 -4.98 39.54
CA ILE A 196 -26.26 -6.23 38.80
C ILE A 196 -25.08 -6.30 37.83
N PHE A 197 -24.10 -7.15 38.11
CA PHE A 197 -22.97 -7.43 37.22
C PHE A 197 -23.31 -8.59 36.30
N LEU A 198 -23.24 -8.39 34.97
CA LEU A 198 -23.60 -9.44 34.00
C LEU A 198 -22.52 -9.64 32.94
N GLY A 199 -22.13 -10.90 32.71
CA GLY A 199 -21.31 -11.27 31.55
C GLY A 199 -19.83 -10.94 31.68
N PHE A 200 -19.36 -10.63 32.89
CA PHE A 200 -17.95 -10.54 33.21
C PHE A 200 -17.30 -11.93 33.25
N ASN A 201 -16.05 -12.03 32.81
CA ASN A 201 -15.27 -13.26 32.87
C ASN A 201 -13.85 -13.00 33.37
N ALA A 202 -13.02 -12.35 32.58
CA ALA A 202 -11.66 -11.98 32.97
C ALA A 202 -11.70 -10.65 33.69
N LEU A 203 -11.53 -10.70 35.02
CA LEU A 203 -11.49 -9.51 35.87
C LEU A 203 -10.06 -9.18 36.26
N ASN A 204 -9.72 -7.91 36.23
CA ASN A 204 -8.49 -7.41 36.85
C ASN A 204 -8.65 -7.38 38.39
N THR A 205 -7.54 -7.17 39.11
CA THR A 205 -7.56 -7.18 40.58
C THR A 205 -8.49 -6.11 41.16
N ALA A 206 -8.49 -4.89 40.60
CA ALA A 206 -9.34 -3.80 41.05
C ALA A 206 -10.83 -4.12 40.87
N GLU A 207 -11.25 -4.56 39.67
CA GLU A 207 -12.63 -5.00 39.38
C GLU A 207 -13.06 -6.12 40.33
N SER A 208 -12.19 -7.11 40.53
CA SER A 208 -12.43 -8.24 41.43
C SER A 208 -12.62 -7.77 42.89
N GLN A 209 -11.87 -6.78 43.37
CA GLN A 209 -12.05 -6.21 44.71
C GLN A 209 -13.34 -5.38 44.82
N ILE A 210 -13.65 -4.54 43.84
CA ILE A 210 -14.88 -3.73 43.79
C ILE A 210 -16.11 -4.63 43.85
N ILE A 211 -16.17 -5.64 42.97
CA ILE A 211 -17.31 -6.56 42.91
C ILE A 211 -17.45 -7.35 44.23
N GLN A 212 -16.33 -7.87 44.77
CA GLN A 212 -16.37 -8.60 46.05
C GLN A 212 -16.79 -7.71 47.23
N GLY A 213 -16.36 -6.44 47.26
CA GLY A 213 -16.75 -5.48 48.31
C GLY A 213 -18.26 -5.25 48.32
N LEU A 214 -18.85 -5.03 47.15
CA LEU A 214 -20.30 -4.84 47.01
C LEU A 214 -21.10 -6.12 47.30
N LEU A 215 -20.61 -7.29 46.86
CA LEU A 215 -21.25 -8.59 47.14
C LEU A 215 -21.27 -8.91 48.65
N LYS A 216 -20.20 -8.60 49.38
CA LYS A 216 -20.10 -8.85 50.83
C LYS A 216 -21.04 -7.99 51.68
N ASN A 217 -21.52 -6.88 51.13
CA ASN A 217 -22.41 -5.94 51.82
C ASN A 217 -23.84 -6.00 51.27
N ASP A 218 -24.19 -7.07 50.55
CA ASP A 218 -25.50 -7.29 49.95
C ASP A 218 -25.97 -6.17 49.01
N LEU A 219 -25.03 -5.41 48.44
CA LEU A 219 -25.28 -4.32 47.49
C LEU A 219 -25.18 -4.77 46.02
N ALA A 220 -24.92 -6.05 45.77
CA ALA A 220 -24.73 -6.55 44.41
C ALA A 220 -25.22 -7.99 44.18
N HIS A 221 -25.46 -8.29 42.90
CA HIS A 221 -25.62 -9.63 42.36
C HIS A 221 -24.72 -9.80 41.13
N ILE A 222 -24.11 -10.98 40.99
CA ILE A 222 -23.27 -11.33 39.84
C ILE A 222 -23.84 -12.52 39.07
N TYR A 223 -23.81 -12.41 37.74
CA TYR A 223 -24.31 -13.40 36.80
C TYR A 223 -23.19 -13.81 35.84
N TRP A 224 -22.76 -15.07 35.94
CA TRP A 224 -21.71 -15.67 35.10
C TRP A 224 -22.30 -16.29 33.84
N ASP A 225 -21.64 -16.13 32.69
CA ASP A 225 -22.04 -16.77 31.42
C ASP A 225 -21.04 -17.88 31.06
N ILE A 226 -21.07 -18.98 31.81
CA ILE A 226 -20.12 -20.09 31.69
C ILE A 226 -20.85 -21.42 31.51
N ASP A 227 -20.24 -22.33 30.73
CA ASP A 227 -20.75 -23.69 30.54
C ASP A 227 -20.01 -24.70 31.42
N LYS A 228 -20.73 -25.74 31.83
CA LYS A 228 -20.24 -26.87 32.61
C LYS A 228 -19.05 -27.55 31.93
N ALA A 229 -19.08 -27.69 30.60
CA ALA A 229 -18.01 -28.32 29.82
C ALA A 229 -16.64 -27.64 30.05
N PHE A 230 -16.63 -26.33 30.32
CA PHE A 230 -15.38 -25.56 30.47
C PHE A 230 -14.97 -25.38 31.93
N ILE A 231 -15.92 -25.16 32.84
CA ILE A 231 -15.60 -24.90 34.25
C ILE A 231 -15.22 -26.16 35.01
N ASP A 232 -15.76 -27.33 34.63
CA ASP A 232 -15.43 -28.61 35.26
C ASP A 232 -14.13 -29.22 34.69
N ASP A 233 -13.72 -28.83 33.48
CA ASP A 233 -12.41 -29.19 32.93
C ASP A 233 -11.31 -28.32 33.55
N SER A 234 -10.34 -28.97 34.19
CA SER A 234 -9.21 -28.32 34.87
C SER A 234 -8.22 -27.60 33.94
N VAL A 235 -8.12 -28.00 32.66
CA VAL A 235 -7.14 -27.49 31.70
C VAL A 235 -7.75 -26.62 30.60
N HIS A 236 -9.07 -26.65 30.41
CA HIS A 236 -9.73 -25.86 29.37
C HIS A 236 -9.67 -24.35 29.63
N ASP A 237 -9.02 -23.57 28.76
CA ASP A 237 -8.75 -22.14 29.02
C ASP A 237 -10.02 -21.25 29.03
N ALA A 238 -11.11 -21.64 28.34
CA ALA A 238 -12.38 -20.90 28.43
C ALA A 238 -12.95 -20.79 29.86
N GLY A 239 -12.62 -21.72 30.76
CA GLY A 239 -13.01 -21.64 32.17
C GLY A 239 -11.93 -21.09 33.10
N LEU A 240 -10.77 -20.64 32.58
CA LEU A 240 -9.59 -20.29 33.39
C LEU A 240 -9.92 -19.27 34.49
N PHE A 241 -10.46 -18.11 34.11
CA PHE A 241 -10.77 -17.02 35.05
C PHE A 241 -11.93 -17.39 35.97
N THR A 242 -13.02 -17.95 35.43
CA THR A 242 -14.18 -18.32 36.23
C THR A 242 -13.85 -19.39 37.29
N ARG A 243 -13.00 -20.38 36.95
CA ARG A 243 -12.48 -21.36 37.92
C ARG A 243 -11.66 -20.67 39.03
N GLN A 244 -10.83 -19.68 38.67
CA GLN A 244 -10.08 -18.91 39.65
C GLN A 244 -11.01 -18.12 40.58
N HIS A 245 -12.01 -17.41 40.05
CA HIS A 245 -12.99 -16.68 40.86
C HIS A 245 -13.76 -17.60 41.81
N ARG A 246 -14.28 -18.73 41.30
CA ARG A 246 -14.98 -19.74 42.11
C ARG A 246 -14.13 -20.27 43.26
N LYS A 247 -12.81 -20.40 43.07
CA LYS A 247 -11.88 -20.95 44.06
C LYS A 247 -11.37 -19.89 45.05
N GLN A 248 -11.13 -18.67 44.60
CA GLN A 248 -10.37 -17.65 45.36
C GLN A 248 -11.24 -16.60 46.04
N TRP A 249 -12.48 -16.40 45.60
CA TRP A 249 -13.35 -15.38 46.20
C TRP A 249 -13.98 -15.91 47.49
N ASN A 250 -13.68 -15.26 48.62
CA ASN A 250 -14.23 -15.63 49.94
C ASN A 250 -15.77 -15.65 49.95
N TYR A 251 -16.42 -14.86 49.08
CA TYR A 251 -17.88 -14.85 48.94
C TYR A 251 -18.45 -16.25 48.61
N PHE A 252 -17.76 -17.04 47.80
CA PHE A 252 -18.22 -18.37 47.40
C PHE A 252 -17.87 -19.48 48.40
N GLU A 253 -17.22 -19.16 49.52
CA GLU A 253 -17.07 -20.09 50.64
C GLU A 253 -18.41 -20.32 51.37
N THR A 254 -19.27 -19.29 51.40
CA THR A 254 -20.57 -19.33 52.09
C THR A 254 -21.75 -19.30 51.12
N GLN A 255 -21.59 -18.72 49.93
CA GLN A 255 -22.64 -18.61 48.92
C GLN A 255 -22.41 -19.56 47.73
N PRO A 256 -23.49 -20.12 47.14
CA PRO A 256 -23.34 -21.03 46.00
C PRO A 256 -22.88 -20.31 44.72
N PHE A 257 -22.01 -20.99 43.97
CA PHE A 257 -21.60 -20.55 42.63
C PHE A 257 -22.69 -20.91 41.61
N ASN A 258 -23.61 -19.99 41.37
CA ASN A 258 -24.75 -20.17 40.45
C ASN A 258 -24.39 -19.76 39.00
N TRP A 259 -25.30 -20.02 38.06
CA TRP A 259 -25.20 -19.62 36.64
C TRP A 259 -24.19 -20.41 35.79
N VAL A 260 -23.98 -21.67 36.12
CA VAL A 260 -23.30 -22.63 35.23
C VAL A 260 -24.34 -23.29 34.32
N THR A 261 -24.20 -23.12 33.01
CA THR A 261 -25.12 -23.66 32.00
C THR A 261 -24.58 -24.94 31.35
N ASN A 262 -25.35 -25.56 30.46
CA ASN A 262 -24.95 -26.77 29.73
C ASN A 262 -25.40 -26.71 28.26
N TYR A 263 -25.46 -25.50 27.71
CA TYR A 263 -25.90 -25.25 26.32
C TYR A 263 -24.84 -25.68 25.30
N TYR A 264 -23.57 -25.68 25.69
CA TYR A 264 -22.49 -26.11 24.81
C TYR A 264 -22.67 -27.56 24.38
N ASN A 265 -23.04 -28.46 25.30
CA ASN A 265 -23.23 -29.89 25.01
C ASN A 265 -24.46 -30.22 24.15
N GLU A 266 -25.32 -29.24 23.84
CA GLU A 266 -26.46 -29.47 22.94
C GLU A 266 -25.98 -29.74 21.49
N PRO A 267 -26.70 -30.54 20.68
CA PRO A 267 -26.31 -30.78 19.29
C PRO A 267 -26.24 -29.50 18.46
N LYS A 268 -25.15 -29.32 17.70
CA LYS A 268 -24.87 -28.16 16.85
C LYS A 268 -24.40 -28.58 15.47
N ASN A 269 -24.66 -27.76 14.46
CA ASN A 269 -24.12 -27.92 13.11
C ASN A 269 -22.87 -27.05 12.96
N ILE A 270 -21.69 -27.66 13.10
CA ILE A 270 -20.39 -26.97 13.01
C ILE A 270 -19.69 -27.33 11.71
N ARG A 271 -19.30 -26.31 10.93
CA ARG A 271 -18.52 -26.45 9.69
C ARG A 271 -17.22 -25.67 9.81
N ALA A 272 -16.09 -26.34 9.62
CA ALA A 272 -14.78 -25.73 9.49
C ALA A 272 -14.40 -25.67 8.00
N ILE A 273 -14.16 -24.46 7.48
CA ILE A 273 -13.96 -24.20 6.06
C ILE A 273 -12.60 -23.55 5.83
N GLY A 274 -11.70 -24.28 5.17
CA GLY A 274 -10.42 -23.75 4.70
C GLY A 274 -10.59 -23.03 3.36
N ILE A 275 -10.14 -21.79 3.28
CA ILE A 275 -10.32 -20.94 2.09
C ILE A 275 -9.01 -20.19 1.80
N PRO A 276 -8.52 -20.16 0.55
CA PRO A 276 -7.32 -19.39 0.21
C PRO A 276 -7.62 -17.88 0.26
N LYS A 277 -6.74 -17.14 0.94
CA LYS A 277 -6.72 -15.67 1.06
C LYS A 277 -7.91 -15.06 1.81
N LEU A 278 -7.69 -13.86 2.34
CA LEU A 278 -8.70 -13.06 3.04
C LEU A 278 -9.88 -12.68 2.13
N VAL A 279 -9.60 -12.28 0.88
CA VAL A 279 -10.65 -11.93 -0.09
C VAL A 279 -11.52 -13.15 -0.42
N GLY A 280 -10.93 -14.35 -0.49
CA GLY A 280 -11.67 -15.60 -0.67
C GLY A 280 -12.65 -15.84 0.46
N GLN A 281 -12.22 -15.66 1.72
CA GLN A 281 -13.11 -15.75 2.88
C GLN A 281 -14.27 -14.76 2.80
N ALA A 282 -14.00 -13.50 2.45
CA ALA A 282 -15.05 -12.48 2.33
C ALA A 282 -16.10 -12.84 1.26
N LYS A 283 -15.66 -13.36 0.11
CA LYS A 283 -16.58 -13.81 -0.96
C LYS A 283 -17.41 -15.02 -0.54
N TYR A 284 -16.79 -15.97 0.14
CA TYR A 284 -17.49 -17.14 0.65
C TYR A 284 -18.49 -16.78 1.77
N ILE A 285 -18.18 -15.80 2.63
CA ILE A 285 -19.16 -15.25 3.58
C ILE A 285 -20.36 -14.71 2.82
N GLY A 286 -20.15 -13.99 1.72
CA GLY A 286 -21.23 -13.52 0.84
C GLY A 286 -22.11 -14.64 0.33
N GLN A 287 -21.50 -15.69 -0.24
CA GLN A 287 -22.22 -16.89 -0.72
C GLN A 287 -22.97 -17.60 0.41
N LEU A 288 -22.35 -17.75 1.57
CA LEU A 288 -22.97 -18.40 2.72
C LEU A 288 -24.16 -17.59 3.24
N LEU A 289 -24.06 -16.26 3.26
CA LEU A 289 -25.17 -15.38 3.62
C LEU A 289 -26.32 -15.53 2.63
N GLU A 290 -26.05 -15.64 1.33
CA GLU A 290 -27.07 -15.88 0.30
C GLU A 290 -27.85 -17.17 0.63
N GLU A 291 -27.16 -18.29 0.84
CA GLU A 291 -27.77 -19.58 1.21
C GLU A 291 -28.55 -19.54 2.54
N LEU A 292 -28.06 -18.79 3.53
CA LEU A 292 -28.70 -18.67 4.85
C LEU A 292 -29.95 -17.79 4.79
N THR A 293 -29.93 -16.71 4.02
CA THR A 293 -31.07 -15.79 3.89
C THR A 293 -32.27 -16.40 3.15
N GLU A 294 -32.05 -17.44 2.34
CA GLU A 294 -33.15 -18.22 1.76
C GLU A 294 -33.91 -19.03 2.81
N LYS A 295 -33.26 -19.41 3.91
CA LYS A 295 -33.81 -20.29 4.95
C LYS A 295 -34.26 -19.53 6.20
N GLU A 296 -33.54 -18.50 6.58
CA GLU A 296 -33.77 -17.73 7.81
C GLU A 296 -34.45 -16.38 7.50
N THR A 297 -35.62 -16.15 8.09
CA THR A 297 -36.37 -14.91 7.88
C THR A 297 -35.89 -13.75 8.75
N ASN A 298 -35.22 -14.04 9.88
CA ASN A 298 -34.76 -13.01 10.82
C ASN A 298 -33.23 -12.86 10.83
N LEU A 299 -32.74 -11.87 10.09
CA LEU A 299 -31.32 -11.57 9.94
C LEU A 299 -30.62 -11.17 11.25
N SER A 300 -31.34 -10.65 12.25
CA SER A 300 -30.72 -10.26 13.54
C SER A 300 -30.24 -11.44 14.38
N THR A 301 -30.61 -12.66 13.99
CA THR A 301 -30.12 -13.90 14.62
C THR A 301 -28.80 -14.41 14.03
N ILE A 302 -28.32 -13.77 12.95
CA ILE A 302 -27.08 -14.13 12.24
C ILE A 302 -26.01 -13.10 12.59
N ALA A 303 -24.84 -13.59 13.03
CA ALA A 303 -23.66 -12.77 13.27
C ALA A 303 -22.47 -13.21 12.42
N VAL A 304 -21.84 -12.24 11.77
CA VAL A 304 -20.52 -12.36 11.14
C VAL A 304 -19.50 -11.73 12.09
N VAL A 305 -18.69 -12.59 12.72
CA VAL A 305 -17.63 -12.22 13.66
C VAL A 305 -16.30 -12.23 12.92
N LEU A 306 -15.73 -11.06 12.67
CA LEU A 306 -14.46 -10.95 11.97
C LEU A 306 -13.29 -11.12 12.96
N GLY A 307 -12.43 -12.10 12.69
CA GLY A 307 -11.16 -12.25 13.43
C GLY A 307 -10.15 -11.15 13.10
N GLU A 308 -10.30 -10.49 11.96
CA GLU A 308 -9.48 -9.35 11.54
C GLU A 308 -10.38 -8.24 10.99
N GLU A 309 -10.25 -7.03 11.53
CA GLU A 309 -11.08 -5.87 11.14
C GLU A 309 -10.88 -5.45 9.67
N GLN A 310 -9.69 -5.67 9.10
CA GLN A 310 -9.40 -5.39 7.70
C GLN A 310 -10.30 -6.16 6.70
N LEU A 311 -10.96 -7.24 7.14
CA LEU A 311 -11.94 -7.97 6.34
C LEU A 311 -13.27 -7.24 6.19
N LEU A 312 -13.53 -6.19 6.97
CA LEU A 312 -14.82 -5.51 6.99
C LEU A 312 -15.24 -5.00 5.60
N LEU A 313 -14.39 -4.22 4.93
CA LEU A 313 -14.70 -3.68 3.60
C LEU A 313 -14.87 -4.77 2.53
N PRO A 314 -14.00 -5.79 2.42
CA PRO A 314 -14.22 -6.94 1.55
C PRO A 314 -15.55 -7.67 1.81
N VAL A 315 -15.92 -7.86 3.09
CA VAL A 315 -17.17 -8.52 3.48
C VAL A 315 -18.35 -7.67 3.06
N LEU A 316 -18.38 -6.37 3.38
CA LEU A 316 -19.45 -5.45 3.00
C LEU A 316 -19.70 -5.44 1.48
N ASN A 317 -18.64 -5.46 0.67
CA ASN A 317 -18.73 -5.54 -0.80
C ASN A 317 -19.15 -6.92 -1.33
N SER A 318 -19.20 -7.93 -0.48
CA SER A 318 -19.59 -9.30 -0.83
C SER A 318 -20.96 -9.67 -0.27
N ILE A 319 -21.59 -8.79 0.54
CA ILE A 319 -22.92 -9.01 1.05
C ILE A 319 -23.92 -9.09 -0.11
N PRO A 320 -24.79 -10.12 -0.13
CA PRO A 320 -25.87 -10.24 -1.11
C PRO A 320 -26.79 -9.01 -1.14
N LYS A 321 -27.20 -8.58 -2.33
CA LYS A 321 -28.02 -7.35 -2.53
C LYS A 321 -29.40 -7.41 -1.87
N ASN A 322 -29.92 -8.61 -1.57
CA ASN A 322 -31.18 -8.80 -0.85
C ASN A 322 -31.08 -8.45 0.64
N ILE A 323 -29.88 -8.38 1.21
CA ILE A 323 -29.65 -7.94 2.60
C ILE A 323 -29.57 -6.41 2.62
N THR A 324 -30.68 -5.77 2.99
CA THR A 324 -30.78 -4.30 3.01
C THR A 324 -30.52 -3.69 4.40
N LYS A 325 -30.71 -4.46 5.47
CA LYS A 325 -30.50 -4.02 6.85
C LYS A 325 -29.22 -4.64 7.43
N LEU A 326 -28.28 -3.78 7.82
CA LEU A 326 -26.98 -4.13 8.36
C LEU A 326 -26.73 -3.38 9.67
N ASN A 327 -26.04 -4.04 10.60
CA ASN A 327 -25.52 -3.41 11.80
C ASN A 327 -24.03 -3.76 11.96
N VAL A 328 -23.16 -2.78 11.74
CA VAL A 328 -21.70 -2.91 11.82
C VAL A 328 -21.22 -2.18 13.06
N THR A 329 -20.46 -2.84 13.94
CA THR A 329 -20.09 -2.25 15.25
C THR A 329 -18.61 -2.03 15.50
N MET A 330 -17.72 -2.52 14.65
CA MET A 330 -16.26 -2.37 14.83
C MET A 330 -15.70 -1.03 14.33
N GLY A 331 -16.56 -0.16 13.76
CA GLY A 331 -16.13 1.04 13.04
C GLY A 331 -15.26 0.70 11.81
N LEU A 332 -15.01 1.68 10.94
CA LEU A 332 -13.98 1.59 9.91
C LEU A 332 -12.76 2.37 10.40
N PRO A 333 -11.61 1.72 10.68
CA PRO A 333 -10.41 2.44 11.10
C PRO A 333 -10.04 3.54 10.11
N LEU A 334 -9.87 4.75 10.62
CA LEU A 334 -9.70 5.95 9.79
C LEU A 334 -8.42 5.88 8.96
N GLN A 335 -7.41 5.15 9.44
CA GLN A 335 -6.16 4.88 8.70
C GLN A 335 -6.34 4.14 7.36
N TYR A 336 -7.46 3.43 7.16
CA TYR A 336 -7.71 2.67 5.93
C TYR A 336 -8.50 3.45 4.86
N VAL A 337 -8.94 4.67 5.15
CA VAL A 337 -9.70 5.47 4.17
C VAL A 337 -8.74 6.20 3.21
N PRO A 338 -9.15 6.50 1.95
CA PRO A 338 -8.27 7.13 0.96
C PRO A 338 -7.64 8.45 1.43
N LEU A 339 -8.35 9.21 2.26
CA LEU A 339 -7.87 10.49 2.79
C LEU A 339 -6.66 10.34 3.73
N ALA A 340 -6.49 9.20 4.39
CA ALA A 340 -5.29 8.90 5.18
C ALA A 340 -4.04 8.84 4.30
N SER A 341 -4.13 8.15 3.16
CA SER A 341 -3.04 8.05 2.18
C SER A 341 -2.65 9.44 1.64
N PHE A 342 -3.63 10.30 1.37
CA PHE A 342 -3.39 11.67 0.92
C PHE A 342 -2.54 12.46 1.92
N PHE A 343 -2.97 12.53 3.19
CA PHE A 343 -2.25 13.30 4.19
C PHE A 343 -0.88 12.70 4.48
N GLU A 344 -0.74 11.38 4.48
CA GLU A 344 0.56 10.71 4.62
C GLU A 344 1.52 11.08 3.47
N GLN A 345 1.03 11.08 2.22
CA GLN A 345 1.81 11.57 1.08
C GLN A 345 2.19 13.03 1.25
N LEU A 346 1.26 13.88 1.69
CA LEU A 346 1.50 15.31 1.93
C LEU A 346 2.58 15.54 3.01
N PHE A 347 2.50 14.83 4.13
CA PHE A 347 3.53 14.86 5.18
C PHE A 347 4.90 14.42 4.65
N ASN A 348 4.96 13.33 3.89
CA ASN A 348 6.22 12.80 3.34
C ASN A 348 6.88 13.79 2.38
N VAL A 349 6.08 14.47 1.57
CA VAL A 349 6.54 15.51 0.64
C VAL A 349 7.14 16.71 1.38
N HIS A 350 6.58 17.11 2.53
CA HIS A 350 7.06 18.27 3.28
C HIS A 350 8.09 17.96 4.38
N LYS A 351 8.33 16.68 4.68
CA LYS A 351 9.17 16.22 5.81
C LYS A 351 10.56 16.85 5.88
N ASN A 352 11.17 17.16 4.73
CA ASN A 352 12.54 17.68 4.63
C ASN A 352 12.62 19.14 4.16
N ASN A 353 11.51 19.90 4.22
CA ASN A 353 11.44 21.29 3.76
C ASN A 353 12.01 21.51 2.35
N PRO A 354 11.49 20.79 1.36
CA PRO A 354 12.02 20.88 0.01
C PRO A 354 11.84 22.30 -0.57
N LYS A 355 12.89 22.78 -1.25
CA LYS A 355 12.79 23.97 -2.13
C LYS A 355 12.26 23.62 -3.52
N GLN A 356 12.40 22.35 -3.91
CA GLN A 356 11.95 21.79 -5.17
C GLN A 356 11.35 20.41 -4.92
N PHE A 357 10.29 20.08 -5.65
CA PHE A 357 9.54 18.84 -5.50
C PHE A 357 9.93 17.88 -6.60
N TYR A 358 10.14 16.62 -6.24
CA TYR A 358 10.35 15.56 -7.22
C TYR A 358 9.05 15.28 -7.98
N TYR A 359 9.15 15.12 -9.30
CA TYR A 359 7.96 15.09 -10.16
C TYR A 359 6.96 13.98 -9.80
N LYS A 360 7.41 12.80 -9.35
CA LYS A 360 6.50 11.71 -8.97
C LYS A 360 5.65 12.08 -7.76
N ASP A 361 6.23 12.81 -6.81
CA ASP A 361 5.50 13.30 -5.64
C ASP A 361 4.42 14.31 -6.04
N VAL A 362 4.76 15.19 -6.99
CA VAL A 362 3.82 16.17 -7.54
C VAL A 362 2.69 15.48 -8.29
N ILE A 363 3.00 14.55 -9.19
CA ILE A 363 2.01 13.78 -9.95
C ILE A 363 1.13 12.97 -8.98
N GLY A 364 1.73 12.32 -7.97
CA GLY A 364 1.00 11.54 -6.96
C GLY A 364 -0.03 12.38 -6.21
N LEU A 365 0.36 13.56 -5.72
CA LEU A 365 -0.57 14.46 -5.03
C LEU A 365 -1.66 15.03 -5.95
N LEU A 366 -1.30 15.43 -7.18
CA LEU A 366 -2.24 16.02 -8.14
C LEU A 366 -3.24 15.02 -8.71
N SER A 367 -2.84 13.75 -8.85
CA SER A 367 -3.69 12.66 -9.33
C SER A 367 -4.46 11.94 -8.23
N HIS A 368 -4.24 12.30 -6.96
CA HIS A 368 -4.91 11.67 -5.83
C HIS A 368 -6.45 11.88 -5.91
N PRO A 369 -7.30 10.86 -5.66
CA PRO A 369 -8.76 10.97 -5.79
C PRO A 369 -9.41 12.12 -4.99
N SER A 370 -8.87 12.45 -3.81
CA SER A 370 -9.36 13.56 -2.98
C SER A 370 -8.97 14.96 -3.50
N VAL A 371 -7.97 15.05 -4.38
CA VAL A 371 -7.39 16.32 -4.86
C VAL A 371 -7.73 16.58 -6.32
N TYR A 372 -7.72 15.53 -7.16
CA TYR A 372 -7.95 15.63 -8.59
C TYR A 372 -9.23 16.42 -8.95
N PRO A 373 -10.39 16.20 -8.28
CA PRO A 373 -11.62 16.97 -8.55
C PRO A 373 -11.46 18.48 -8.27
N LEU A 374 -10.55 18.89 -7.40
CA LEU A 374 -10.33 20.30 -7.06
C LEU A 374 -9.66 21.10 -8.17
N PHE A 375 -9.14 20.43 -9.21
CA PHE A 375 -8.53 21.05 -10.39
C PHE A 375 -9.44 21.00 -11.62
N GLU A 376 -10.69 20.59 -11.48
CA GLU A 376 -11.66 20.55 -12.56
C GLU A 376 -12.09 21.95 -13.00
N THR A 377 -12.22 22.12 -14.31
CA THR A 377 -12.70 23.32 -14.98
C THR A 377 -13.65 22.93 -16.11
N GLU A 378 -14.40 23.88 -16.65
CA GLU A 378 -15.29 23.64 -17.80
C GLU A 378 -14.54 23.05 -19.03
N SER A 379 -13.25 23.34 -19.17
CA SER A 379 -12.42 22.91 -20.30
C SER A 379 -11.60 21.63 -20.06
N GLY A 380 -11.73 20.99 -18.90
CA GLY A 380 -10.92 19.82 -18.51
C GLY A 380 -10.29 20.00 -17.13
N ASN A 381 -9.22 19.26 -16.85
CA ASN A 381 -8.57 19.28 -15.54
C ASN A 381 -7.14 19.85 -15.63
N ILE A 382 -6.88 20.93 -14.89
CA ILE A 382 -5.59 21.63 -14.91
C ILE A 382 -4.43 20.76 -14.39
N SER A 383 -4.70 19.81 -13.51
CA SER A 383 -3.67 18.87 -13.06
C SER A 383 -3.07 18.07 -14.23
N ASN A 384 -3.89 17.67 -15.20
CA ASN A 384 -3.42 16.98 -16.41
C ASN A 384 -2.53 17.86 -17.27
N ASP A 385 -2.85 19.17 -17.37
CA ASP A 385 -2.00 20.12 -18.10
C ASP A 385 -0.63 20.29 -17.43
N VAL A 386 -0.59 20.31 -16.10
CA VAL A 386 0.65 20.36 -15.31
C VAL A 386 1.47 19.08 -15.53
N VAL A 387 0.83 17.91 -15.44
CA VAL A 387 1.46 16.59 -15.66
C VAL A 387 2.04 16.50 -17.07
N ALA A 388 1.25 16.87 -18.08
CA ALA A 388 1.68 16.86 -19.48
C ALA A 388 2.85 17.84 -19.73
N HIS A 389 2.87 19.00 -19.06
CA HIS A 389 4.00 19.92 -19.16
C HIS A 389 5.27 19.35 -18.54
N ILE A 390 5.17 18.71 -17.37
CA ILE A 390 6.29 18.06 -16.68
C ILE A 390 6.90 16.98 -17.57
N GLN A 391 6.06 16.13 -18.16
CA GLN A 391 6.44 15.06 -19.08
C GLN A 391 7.13 15.60 -20.33
N LYS A 392 6.47 16.52 -21.05
CA LYS A 392 6.99 17.10 -22.29
C LYS A 392 8.34 17.79 -22.12
N ASN A 393 8.57 18.45 -20.99
CA ASN A 393 9.81 19.18 -20.73
C ASN A 393 10.85 18.37 -19.95
N ASN A 394 10.57 17.09 -19.66
CA ASN A 394 11.40 16.21 -18.86
C ASN A 394 11.85 16.83 -17.53
N THR A 395 10.90 17.44 -16.80
CA THR A 395 11.18 18.18 -15.56
C THR A 395 11.23 17.24 -14.36
N VAL A 396 12.43 16.88 -13.90
CA VAL A 396 12.63 15.97 -12.76
C VAL A 396 12.29 16.62 -11.41
N TYR A 397 12.67 17.89 -11.24
CA TYR A 397 12.40 18.69 -10.05
C TYR A 397 11.71 19.98 -10.45
N ILE A 398 10.65 20.33 -9.71
CA ILE A 398 9.83 21.51 -10.01
C ILE A 398 9.67 22.41 -8.77
N THR A 399 9.75 23.71 -9.00
CA THR A 399 9.54 24.72 -7.96
C THR A 399 8.06 25.05 -7.79
N VAL A 400 7.69 25.57 -6.62
CA VAL A 400 6.31 26.03 -6.35
C VAL A 400 5.89 27.15 -7.30
N ASP A 401 6.81 28.03 -7.66
CA ASP A 401 6.51 29.14 -8.57
C ASP A 401 6.26 28.67 -10.00
N GLU A 402 7.00 27.65 -10.47
CA GLU A 402 6.71 26.97 -11.73
C GLU A 402 5.33 26.30 -11.69
N LEU A 403 5.02 25.54 -10.62
CA LEU A 403 3.69 24.93 -10.47
C LEU A 403 2.56 25.97 -10.49
N LYS A 404 2.73 27.12 -9.82
CA LYS A 404 1.76 28.21 -9.83
C LYS A 404 1.58 28.83 -11.22
N GLN A 405 2.66 28.95 -11.99
CA GLN A 405 2.59 29.43 -13.37
C GLN A 405 1.81 28.46 -14.25
N LEU A 406 2.06 27.16 -14.10
CA LEU A 406 1.37 26.10 -14.85
C LEU A 406 -0.11 25.98 -14.48
N ALA A 407 -0.45 26.08 -13.19
CA ALA A 407 -1.82 25.91 -12.70
C ALA A 407 -2.75 27.11 -12.96
N ARG A 408 -2.23 28.24 -13.46
CA ARG A 408 -2.98 29.44 -13.88
C ARG A 408 -4.00 29.96 -12.87
N SER A 409 -5.24 29.46 -12.90
CA SER A 409 -6.35 29.85 -12.02
C SER A 409 -6.30 29.19 -10.63
N HIS A 410 -5.59 28.07 -10.47
CA HIS A 410 -5.55 27.28 -9.22
C HIS A 410 -4.28 27.52 -8.40
N LYS A 411 -3.69 28.73 -8.50
CA LYS A 411 -2.46 29.11 -7.80
C LYS A 411 -2.55 28.96 -6.29
N GLU A 412 -3.71 29.24 -5.70
CA GLU A 412 -3.94 29.08 -4.26
C GLU A 412 -3.87 27.61 -3.85
N LEU A 413 -4.54 26.72 -4.59
CA LEU A 413 -4.54 25.29 -4.30
C LEU A 413 -3.13 24.69 -4.43
N VAL A 414 -2.38 25.08 -5.47
CA VAL A 414 -0.96 24.72 -5.60
C VAL A 414 -0.14 25.25 -4.41
N ALA A 415 -0.42 26.46 -3.94
CA ALA A 415 0.27 26.99 -2.76
C ALA A 415 -0.03 26.17 -1.50
N LEU A 416 -1.28 25.73 -1.31
CA LEU A 416 -1.64 24.88 -0.17
C LEU A 416 -0.94 23.52 -0.20
N LEU A 417 -0.83 22.92 -1.39
CA LEU A 417 -0.21 21.60 -1.55
C LEU A 417 1.31 21.63 -1.49
N PHE A 418 1.96 22.64 -2.08
CA PHE A 418 3.41 22.62 -2.34
C PHE A 418 4.20 23.75 -1.68
N LYS A 419 3.57 24.73 -1.01
CA LYS A 419 4.38 25.70 -0.27
C LYS A 419 5.00 25.02 0.95
N SER A 420 6.32 25.13 1.09
CA SER A 420 7.08 24.55 2.20
C SER A 420 6.49 24.93 3.55
N TRP A 421 6.38 23.95 4.44
CA TRP A 421 6.01 24.14 5.84
C TRP A 421 7.16 24.67 6.71
N ASP A 422 8.39 24.71 6.17
CA ASP A 422 9.60 25.27 6.81
C ASP A 422 9.90 24.68 8.21
N ASP A 423 9.59 23.41 8.42
CA ASP A 423 9.62 22.67 9.69
C ASP A 423 8.66 23.16 10.78
N HIS A 424 7.64 23.96 10.45
CA HIS A 424 6.72 24.53 11.43
C HIS A 424 5.38 23.75 11.47
N PRO A 425 5.08 23.02 12.55
CA PRO A 425 3.82 22.30 12.72
C PRO A 425 2.57 23.17 12.57
N GLU A 426 2.58 24.39 13.11
CA GLU A 426 1.46 25.35 12.99
C GLU A 426 1.09 25.63 11.53
N ILE A 427 2.09 25.79 10.65
CA ILE A 427 1.88 26.03 9.22
C ILE A 427 1.28 24.80 8.56
N ALA A 428 1.80 23.61 8.88
CA ALA A 428 1.31 22.34 8.35
C ALA A 428 -0.15 22.10 8.73
N LEU A 429 -0.49 22.27 10.01
CA LEU A 429 -1.85 22.13 10.54
C LEU A 429 -2.82 23.11 9.87
N LYS A 430 -2.41 24.37 9.72
CA LYS A 430 -3.21 25.37 9.01
C LYS A 430 -3.50 24.96 7.57
N TYR A 431 -2.48 24.51 6.81
CA TYR A 431 -2.68 24.10 5.42
C TYR A 431 -3.52 22.84 5.30
N CYS A 432 -3.37 21.88 6.20
CA CYS A 432 -4.22 20.68 6.24
C CYS A 432 -5.70 21.06 6.48
N SER A 433 -5.97 21.94 7.45
CA SER A 433 -7.33 22.41 7.72
C SER A 433 -7.93 23.20 6.55
N GLU A 434 -7.15 24.07 5.90
CA GLU A 434 -7.60 24.80 4.71
C GLU A 434 -7.89 23.86 3.52
N LEU A 435 -7.09 22.80 3.33
CA LEU A 435 -7.33 21.77 2.32
C LEU A 435 -8.63 21.01 2.58
N ILE A 436 -8.90 20.62 3.84
CA ILE A 436 -10.14 19.95 4.22
C ILE A 436 -11.35 20.82 3.90
N LEU A 437 -11.28 22.13 4.19
CA LEU A 437 -12.36 23.06 3.87
C LEU A 437 -12.57 23.19 2.35
N LYS A 438 -11.51 23.27 1.55
CA LYS A 438 -11.61 23.29 0.08
C LYS A 438 -12.23 22.01 -0.47
N MET A 439 -11.82 20.84 0.05
CA MET A 439 -12.41 19.55 -0.31
C MET A 439 -13.90 19.47 0.04
N LYS A 440 -14.27 19.93 1.25
CA LYS A 440 -15.65 19.97 1.71
C LYS A 440 -16.54 20.79 0.76
N VAL A 441 -16.10 22.00 0.39
CA VAL A 441 -16.86 22.88 -0.51
C VAL A 441 -17.09 22.21 -1.87
N ASN A 442 -16.11 21.46 -2.38
CA ASN A 442 -16.25 20.73 -3.63
C ASN A 442 -17.34 19.63 -3.55
N PHE A 443 -17.30 18.80 -2.50
CA PHE A 443 -18.25 17.70 -2.32
C PHE A 443 -19.66 18.15 -1.91
N GLU A 444 -19.81 19.32 -1.30
CA GLU A 444 -21.13 19.87 -0.94
C GLU A 444 -22.04 20.12 -2.15
N SER A 445 -21.46 20.33 -3.34
CA SER A 445 -22.21 20.50 -4.59
C SER A 445 -23.09 19.29 -4.95
N ASP A 446 -22.70 18.08 -4.53
CA ASP A 446 -23.45 16.84 -4.69
C ASP A 446 -23.39 15.99 -3.40
N LYS A 447 -24.01 16.54 -2.36
CA LYS A 447 -24.00 15.96 -1.00
C LYS A 447 -24.58 14.54 -0.92
N GLN A 448 -25.52 14.18 -1.80
CA GLN A 448 -26.16 12.85 -1.75
C GLN A 448 -25.17 11.76 -2.18
N ASN A 449 -24.40 12.01 -3.25
CA ASN A 449 -23.43 11.05 -3.74
C ASN A 449 -22.12 11.05 -2.94
N HIS A 450 -21.78 12.17 -2.26
CA HIS A 450 -20.53 12.32 -1.51
C HIS A 450 -20.68 12.32 0.02
N SER A 451 -21.75 11.70 0.54
CA SER A 451 -22.04 11.71 1.98
C SER A 451 -20.95 11.06 2.84
N LEU A 452 -20.29 10.03 2.30
CA LEU A 452 -19.22 9.31 2.97
C LEU A 452 -17.91 10.11 2.99
N GLU A 453 -17.56 10.75 1.88
CA GLU A 453 -16.39 11.63 1.75
C GLU A 453 -16.50 12.83 2.70
N LEU A 454 -17.70 13.41 2.84
CA LEU A 454 -17.97 14.49 3.79
C LEU A 454 -17.79 14.04 5.25
N GLU A 455 -18.17 12.81 5.57
CA GLU A 455 -17.97 12.23 6.89
C GLU A 455 -16.48 11.96 7.16
N TYR A 456 -15.73 11.43 6.18
CA TYR A 456 -14.27 11.30 6.28
C TYR A 456 -13.64 12.67 6.57
N LEU A 457 -13.99 13.70 5.81
CA LEU A 457 -13.47 15.06 6.02
C LEU A 457 -13.80 15.61 7.41
N TYR A 458 -14.99 15.31 7.94
CA TYR A 458 -15.36 15.70 9.31
C TYR A 458 -14.46 15.04 10.35
N ARG A 459 -14.21 13.73 10.25
CA ARG A 459 -13.31 13.02 11.18
C ARG A 459 -11.87 13.54 11.09
N PHE A 460 -11.37 13.76 9.88
CA PHE A 460 -10.04 14.36 9.71
C PHE A 460 -9.97 15.79 10.25
N ASN A 461 -11.01 16.60 10.08
CA ASN A 461 -11.08 17.94 10.67
C ASN A 461 -10.99 17.87 12.20
N THR A 462 -11.72 16.94 12.83
CA THR A 462 -11.65 16.72 14.28
C THR A 462 -10.23 16.30 14.71
N LEU A 463 -9.61 15.37 14.00
CA LEU A 463 -8.24 14.93 14.25
C LEU A 463 -7.23 16.08 14.14
N PHE A 464 -7.31 16.90 13.08
CA PHE A 464 -6.41 18.05 12.92
C PHE A 464 -6.66 19.15 13.96
N ASN A 465 -7.92 19.35 14.40
CA ASN A 465 -8.21 20.26 15.51
C ASN A 465 -7.60 19.76 16.82
N GLN A 466 -7.68 18.46 17.11
CA GLN A 466 -7.00 17.87 18.27
C GLN A 466 -5.48 18.09 18.19
N LEU A 467 -4.86 17.87 17.02
CA LEU A 467 -3.44 18.17 16.82
C LEU A 467 -3.12 19.65 17.06
N SER A 468 -3.95 20.57 16.57
CA SER A 468 -3.79 22.01 16.81
C SER A 468 -3.94 22.39 18.28
N GLU A 469 -4.86 21.75 19.01
CA GLU A 469 -5.03 21.96 20.44
C GLU A 469 -3.80 21.46 21.22
N LEU A 470 -3.29 20.27 20.90
CA LEU A 470 -2.06 19.73 21.51
C LEU A 470 -0.84 20.61 21.23
N ASP A 471 -0.68 21.08 19.98
CA ASP A 471 0.41 21.99 19.60
C ASP A 471 0.32 23.33 20.36
N THR A 472 -0.88 23.89 20.48
CA THR A 472 -1.13 25.18 21.15
C THR A 472 -0.90 25.09 22.66
N ASN A 473 -1.42 24.03 23.30
CA ASN A 473 -1.39 23.87 24.74
C ASN A 473 0.01 23.52 25.26
N PHE A 474 0.73 22.64 24.57
CA PHE A 474 2.00 22.10 25.06
C PHE A 474 3.24 22.68 24.36
N LYS A 475 3.15 23.07 23.08
CA LYS A 475 4.26 23.62 22.27
C LYS A 475 5.53 22.77 22.24
N TYR A 476 5.38 21.44 22.30
CA TYR A 476 6.48 20.48 22.23
C TYR A 476 6.73 19.90 20.84
N LEU A 477 5.82 20.11 19.89
CA LEU A 477 6.00 19.73 18.51
C LEU A 477 6.92 20.76 17.82
N LYS A 478 8.17 20.37 17.57
CA LYS A 478 9.18 21.27 17.01
C LYS A 478 9.56 20.97 15.56
N SER A 479 9.01 19.90 14.97
CA SER A 479 9.31 19.48 13.61
C SER A 479 8.11 18.79 12.97
N ILE A 480 8.09 18.74 11.63
CA ILE A 480 7.07 18.02 10.86
C ILE A 480 7.15 16.52 11.10
N VAL A 481 8.35 15.99 11.37
CA VAL A 481 8.55 14.58 11.74
C VAL A 481 7.83 14.25 13.05
N ALA A 482 7.97 15.10 14.07
CA ALA A 482 7.29 14.93 15.35
C ALA A 482 5.76 15.04 15.17
N LEU A 483 5.29 16.02 14.40
CA LEU A 483 3.86 16.18 14.09
C LEU A 483 3.30 14.93 13.37
N GLN A 484 4.00 14.42 12.36
CA GLN A 484 3.60 13.23 11.61
C GLN A 484 3.49 12.00 12.53
N SER A 485 4.39 11.86 13.51
CA SER A 485 4.34 10.76 14.48
C SER A 485 3.07 10.80 15.33
N ILE A 486 2.69 11.97 15.85
CA ILE A 486 1.46 12.13 16.64
C ILE A 486 0.22 12.01 15.77
N TYR A 487 0.25 12.53 14.54
CA TYR A 487 -0.81 12.33 13.56
C TYR A 487 -1.07 10.83 13.32
N LYS A 488 -0.03 10.02 13.13
CA LYS A 488 -0.17 8.56 12.96
C LYS A 488 -0.73 7.86 14.19
N GLU A 489 -0.28 8.26 15.38
CA GLU A 489 -0.81 7.74 16.64
C GLU A 489 -2.31 7.98 16.76
N LEU A 490 -2.76 9.25 16.61
CA LEU A 490 -4.18 9.60 16.65
C LEU A 490 -4.97 8.84 15.58
N LEU A 491 -4.48 8.85 14.34
CA LEU A 491 -5.13 8.19 13.21
C LEU A 491 -5.34 6.69 13.43
N SER A 492 -4.40 6.01 14.10
CA SER A 492 -4.48 4.57 14.38
C SER A 492 -5.58 4.21 15.40
N SER A 493 -5.95 5.16 16.26
CA SER A 493 -6.97 4.98 17.30
C SER A 493 -8.37 5.46 16.88
N GLU A 494 -8.44 6.26 15.81
CA GLU A 494 -9.68 6.83 15.29
C GLU A 494 -10.41 5.84 14.37
N THR A 495 -11.73 5.72 14.57
CA THR A 495 -12.60 4.89 13.73
C THR A 495 -13.81 5.70 13.25
N LEU A 496 -14.35 5.30 12.10
CA LEU A 496 -15.61 5.82 11.58
C LEU A 496 -16.75 4.88 11.98
N ASP A 497 -17.67 5.38 12.80
CA ASP A 497 -18.85 4.62 13.19
C ASP A 497 -19.83 4.48 12.01
N PHE A 498 -20.28 3.25 11.78
CA PHE A 498 -21.39 2.99 10.87
C PHE A 498 -22.71 3.27 11.58
N LYS A 499 -23.63 3.99 10.92
CA LYS A 499 -25.02 4.06 11.37
C LYS A 499 -25.71 2.74 11.05
N GLY A 500 -25.96 1.93 12.07
CA GLY A 500 -26.73 0.68 11.97
C GLY A 500 -28.01 0.72 12.80
N GLU A 501 -28.87 -0.27 12.61
CA GLU A 501 -30.02 -0.55 13.48
C GLU A 501 -29.63 -1.71 14.42
N PRO A 502 -29.24 -1.48 15.70
CA PRO A 502 -28.66 -2.54 16.54
C PRO A 502 -29.55 -3.76 16.78
N LEU A 503 -30.86 -3.60 16.62
CA LEU A 503 -31.88 -4.62 16.90
C LEU A 503 -32.46 -5.27 15.63
N GLU A 504 -32.08 -4.81 14.45
CA GLU A 504 -32.59 -5.28 13.16
C GLU A 504 -31.46 -5.51 12.15
N GLY A 505 -31.62 -6.49 11.24
CA GLY A 505 -30.64 -6.76 10.20
C GLY A 505 -29.43 -7.60 10.62
N LEU A 506 -28.57 -7.92 9.65
CA LEU A 506 -27.38 -8.76 9.82
C LEU A 506 -26.36 -8.08 10.73
N GLN A 507 -25.80 -8.84 11.68
CA GLN A 507 -24.85 -8.31 12.64
C GLN A 507 -23.41 -8.58 12.17
N ILE A 508 -22.58 -7.53 12.06
CA ILE A 508 -21.16 -7.64 11.68
C ILE A 508 -20.32 -6.97 12.76
N MET A 509 -19.42 -7.73 13.36
CA MET A 509 -18.69 -7.29 14.56
C MET A 509 -17.38 -8.04 14.74
N GLY A 510 -16.51 -7.56 15.63
CA GLY A 510 -15.32 -8.29 16.03
C GLY A 510 -15.63 -9.23 17.20
N MET A 511 -14.63 -9.99 17.64
CA MET A 511 -14.80 -10.98 18.69
C MET A 511 -15.21 -10.36 20.03
N LEU A 512 -14.61 -9.23 20.42
CA LEU A 512 -14.83 -8.60 21.72
C LEU A 512 -16.14 -7.80 21.76
N GLU A 513 -16.62 -7.30 20.63
CA GLU A 513 -17.90 -6.60 20.49
C GLU A 513 -19.09 -7.56 20.65
N SER A 514 -18.84 -8.87 20.55
CA SER A 514 -19.85 -9.90 20.73
C SER A 514 -20.21 -10.17 22.20
N ARG A 515 -19.49 -9.58 23.16
CA ARG A 515 -19.66 -9.82 24.62
C ARG A 515 -21.13 -9.76 25.04
N VAL A 516 -21.57 -10.79 25.77
CA VAL A 516 -22.94 -10.91 26.34
C VAL A 516 -24.06 -11.05 25.29
N LEU A 517 -23.73 -11.05 24.00
CA LEU A 517 -24.69 -11.23 22.91
C LEU A 517 -24.70 -12.69 22.44
N ASP A 518 -25.90 -13.19 22.15
CA ASP A 518 -26.13 -14.55 21.68
C ASP A 518 -26.79 -14.52 20.29
N PHE A 519 -26.35 -15.42 19.42
CA PHE A 519 -26.82 -15.54 18.03
C PHE A 519 -27.14 -16.98 17.70
N GLU A 520 -28.16 -17.22 16.87
CA GLU A 520 -28.55 -18.57 16.46
C GLU A 520 -27.60 -19.14 15.41
N THR A 521 -27.12 -18.28 14.52
CA THR A 521 -26.12 -18.61 13.49
C THR A 521 -24.91 -17.69 13.62
N VAL A 522 -23.72 -18.27 13.72
CA VAL A 522 -22.46 -17.53 13.85
C VAL A 522 -21.50 -17.93 12.72
N ILE A 523 -20.95 -16.94 12.04
CA ILE A 523 -19.90 -17.07 11.03
C ILE A 523 -18.66 -16.39 11.60
N ILE A 524 -17.57 -17.13 11.84
CA ILE A 524 -16.32 -16.60 12.40
C ILE A 524 -15.24 -16.68 11.32
N SER A 525 -14.66 -15.53 10.95
CA SER A 525 -13.60 -15.46 9.94
C SER A 525 -12.20 -15.41 10.53
N SER A 526 -11.19 -15.72 9.72
CA SER A 526 -9.77 -15.67 10.09
C SER A 526 -9.44 -16.44 11.36
N VAL A 527 -10.01 -17.63 11.55
CA VAL A 527 -9.73 -18.49 12.71
C VAL A 527 -8.43 -19.27 12.50
N ASN A 528 -7.36 -18.50 12.38
CA ASN A 528 -5.99 -18.92 12.14
C ASN A 528 -5.12 -18.71 13.39
N GLU A 529 -4.05 -19.49 13.49
CA GLU A 529 -3.05 -19.31 14.55
C GLU A 529 -2.31 -17.97 14.36
N GLY A 530 -2.14 -17.20 15.45
CA GLY A 530 -1.59 -15.84 15.40
C GLY A 530 -2.61 -14.74 15.07
N ILE A 531 -3.88 -15.10 14.82
CA ILE A 531 -5.00 -14.16 14.68
C ILE A 531 -6.01 -14.38 15.81
N LEU A 532 -6.57 -15.59 15.90
CA LEU A 532 -7.49 -15.99 16.97
C LEU A 532 -6.99 -17.30 17.61
N PRO A 533 -6.18 -17.23 18.69
CA PRO A 533 -5.71 -16.04 19.37
C PRO A 533 -4.48 -15.40 18.68
N SER A 534 -4.19 -14.14 19.02
CA SER A 534 -3.06 -13.38 18.46
C SER A 534 -1.67 -13.92 18.87
N GLY A 535 -1.60 -14.70 19.95
CA GLY A 535 -0.37 -15.29 20.44
C GLY A 535 0.56 -14.31 21.18
N LYS A 536 1.86 -14.63 21.22
CA LYS A 536 2.86 -13.94 22.04
C LYS A 536 3.16 -12.53 21.50
N THR A 537 2.59 -11.51 22.14
CA THR A 537 2.99 -10.11 21.97
C THR A 537 3.53 -9.57 23.29
N ASN A 538 4.73 -8.98 23.26
CA ASN A 538 5.34 -8.35 24.44
C ASN A 538 5.70 -6.90 24.13
N ASN A 539 4.82 -5.98 24.52
CA ASN A 539 5.03 -4.54 24.45
C ASN A 539 4.97 -3.97 25.87
N SER A 540 6.02 -4.19 26.65
CA SER A 540 6.11 -3.83 28.07
C SER A 540 7.58 -3.77 28.49
N PHE A 541 7.94 -2.82 29.35
CA PHE A 541 9.25 -2.83 30.01
C PHE A 541 9.31 -3.81 31.18
N ILE A 542 8.16 -4.29 31.67
CA ILE A 542 8.07 -5.28 32.73
C ILE A 542 8.40 -6.66 32.16
N PRO A 543 9.52 -7.29 32.55
CA PRO A 543 9.89 -8.59 32.04
C PRO A 543 8.90 -9.70 32.42
N PHE A 544 8.88 -10.77 31.63
CA PHE A 544 7.90 -11.86 31.77
C PHE A 544 7.93 -12.55 33.14
N ASP A 545 9.12 -12.80 33.68
CA ASP A 545 9.35 -13.34 35.01
C ASP A 545 8.83 -12.40 36.11
N VAL A 546 9.07 -11.10 35.99
CA VAL A 546 8.52 -10.09 36.91
C VAL A 546 6.99 -10.05 36.85
N LYS A 547 6.41 -10.18 35.65
CA LYS A 547 4.95 -10.28 35.50
C LYS A 547 4.39 -11.50 36.24
N ILE A 548 5.01 -12.67 36.10
CA ILE A 548 4.59 -13.87 36.82
C ILE A 548 4.68 -13.68 38.34
N GLU A 549 5.81 -13.16 38.84
CA GLU A 549 6.04 -12.95 40.27
C GLU A 549 4.98 -12.02 40.89
N ASN A 550 4.65 -10.94 40.17
CA ASN A 550 3.66 -9.95 40.61
C ASN A 550 2.22 -10.28 40.18
N LYS A 551 1.98 -11.46 39.59
CA LYS A 551 0.66 -11.91 39.11
C LYS A 551 0.01 -10.97 38.07
N LEU A 552 0.84 -10.28 37.30
CA LEU A 552 0.40 -9.50 36.16
C LEU A 552 0.04 -10.43 34.98
N PRO A 553 -0.93 -10.03 34.14
CA PRO A 553 -1.37 -10.85 33.02
C PRO A 553 -0.25 -11.02 31.97
N THR A 554 -0.08 -12.25 31.51
CA THR A 554 0.85 -12.58 30.43
C THR A 554 0.10 -12.81 29.12
N PHE A 555 0.81 -13.22 28.07
CA PHE A 555 0.17 -13.64 26.81
C PHE A 555 -0.81 -14.81 27.04
N LYS A 556 -0.60 -15.65 28.05
CA LYS A 556 -1.49 -16.78 28.36
C LYS A 556 -2.87 -16.29 28.80
N GLU A 557 -2.92 -15.35 29.74
CA GLU A 557 -4.18 -14.77 30.21
C GLU A 557 -4.88 -14.01 29.08
N LYS A 558 -4.12 -13.30 28.22
CA LYS A 558 -4.68 -12.64 27.03
C LYS A 558 -5.32 -13.65 26.05
N ASP A 559 -4.64 -14.75 25.73
CA ASP A 559 -5.19 -15.81 24.88
C ASP A 559 -6.45 -16.45 25.50
N ALA A 560 -6.48 -16.64 26.83
CA ALA A 560 -7.62 -17.21 27.53
C ALA A 560 -8.88 -16.32 27.45
N VAL A 561 -8.74 -14.99 27.38
CA VAL A 561 -9.88 -14.07 27.16
C VAL A 561 -10.55 -14.35 25.81
N TYR A 562 -9.76 -14.46 24.74
CA TYR A 562 -10.27 -14.78 23.41
C TYR A 562 -10.83 -16.20 23.34
N THR A 563 -10.18 -17.15 24.04
CA THR A 563 -10.68 -18.54 24.16
C THR A 563 -12.08 -18.53 24.77
N TYR A 564 -12.29 -17.85 25.89
CA TYR A 564 -13.62 -17.72 26.49
C TYR A 564 -14.65 -17.14 25.51
N HIS A 565 -14.34 -16.04 24.83
CA HIS A 565 -15.31 -15.41 23.93
C HIS A 565 -15.65 -16.27 22.71
N PHE A 566 -14.67 -17.00 22.17
CA PHE A 566 -14.87 -17.98 21.11
C PHE A 566 -15.86 -19.07 21.56
N TYR A 567 -15.57 -19.77 22.66
CA TYR A 567 -16.44 -20.85 23.15
C TYR A 567 -17.81 -20.33 23.64
N ARG A 568 -17.86 -19.13 24.22
CA ARG A 568 -19.13 -18.48 24.63
C ARG A 568 -20.06 -18.23 23.46
N LEU A 569 -19.55 -17.79 22.31
CA LEU A 569 -20.36 -17.65 21.09
C LEU A 569 -20.99 -18.99 20.65
N LEU A 570 -20.25 -20.09 20.82
CA LEU A 570 -20.72 -21.42 20.46
C LEU A 570 -21.77 -21.98 21.43
N GLN A 571 -21.79 -21.56 22.71
CA GLN A 571 -22.67 -22.12 23.73
C GLN A 571 -24.14 -22.15 23.29
N ARG A 572 -24.70 -21.03 22.82
CA ARG A 572 -26.11 -20.95 22.43
C ARG A 572 -26.34 -21.08 20.92
N ALA A 573 -25.30 -20.90 20.08
CA ALA A 573 -25.42 -21.04 18.64
C ALA A 573 -25.85 -22.46 18.24
N LYS A 574 -26.67 -22.54 17.18
CA LYS A 574 -27.10 -23.81 16.56
C LYS A 574 -26.31 -24.11 15.30
N ASN A 575 -26.04 -23.09 14.50
CA ASN A 575 -25.24 -23.19 13.28
C ASN A 575 -23.96 -22.37 13.44
N VAL A 576 -22.82 -23.01 13.25
CA VAL A 576 -21.50 -22.39 13.42
C VAL A 576 -20.65 -22.65 12.18
N TYR A 577 -20.22 -21.59 11.53
CA TYR A 577 -19.35 -21.64 10.36
C TYR A 577 -18.03 -20.99 10.73
N ILE A 578 -16.94 -21.75 10.66
CA ILE A 578 -15.62 -21.30 11.08
C ILE A 578 -14.70 -21.31 9.86
N LEU A 579 -14.25 -20.13 9.45
CA LEU A 579 -13.45 -19.94 8.25
C LEU A 579 -12.00 -19.67 8.65
N TYR A 580 -11.05 -20.29 7.94
CA TYR A 580 -9.62 -20.06 8.13
C TYR A 580 -8.90 -19.97 6.79
N ASN A 581 -7.85 -19.16 6.74
CA ASN A 581 -6.99 -19.04 5.57
C ASN A 581 -6.11 -20.29 5.43
N THR A 582 -6.02 -20.86 4.23
CA THR A 582 -5.14 -22.01 3.92
C THR A 582 -3.81 -21.60 3.27
N GLU A 583 -3.67 -20.36 2.83
CA GLU A 583 -2.42 -19.86 2.24
C GLU A 583 -1.46 -19.33 3.30
N ILE A 584 -0.18 -19.67 3.14
CA ILE A 584 0.92 -19.17 3.95
C ILE A 584 1.36 -17.82 3.36
N ASP A 585 1.13 -16.73 4.08
CA ASP A 585 1.68 -15.42 3.74
C ASP A 585 3.08 -15.28 4.36
N ALA A 586 3.99 -14.52 3.75
CA ALA A 586 5.37 -14.35 4.22
C ALA A 586 5.46 -13.76 5.65
N LEU A 587 4.37 -13.14 6.13
CA LEU A 587 4.24 -12.51 7.45
C LEU A 587 3.17 -13.17 8.36
N LYS A 588 2.23 -13.96 7.83
CA LYS A 588 1.12 -14.58 8.57
C LYS A 588 0.99 -16.06 8.21
N GLY A 589 0.94 -16.93 9.23
CA GLY A 589 0.79 -18.37 9.02
C GLY A 589 -0.59 -18.73 8.47
N GLY A 590 -0.64 -19.59 7.45
CA GLY A 590 -1.87 -20.23 6.94
C GLY A 590 -2.35 -21.41 7.79
N GLU A 591 -1.88 -21.49 9.04
CA GLU A 591 -2.19 -22.60 9.93
C GLU A 591 -3.57 -22.40 10.58
N LYS A 592 -4.32 -23.50 10.68
CA LYS A 592 -5.58 -23.51 11.43
C LYS A 592 -5.31 -23.14 12.89
N SER A 593 -6.20 -22.35 13.49
CA SER A 593 -6.08 -22.00 14.91
C SER A 593 -6.09 -23.24 15.79
N ARG A 594 -5.36 -23.17 16.92
CA ARG A 594 -5.50 -24.12 18.02
C ARG A 594 -6.96 -24.27 18.53
N PHE A 595 -7.82 -23.26 18.36
CA PHE A 595 -9.23 -23.35 18.75
C PHE A 595 -9.98 -24.41 17.94
N LEU A 596 -9.78 -24.48 16.62
CA LEU A 596 -10.37 -25.55 15.78
C LEU A 596 -9.82 -26.91 16.19
N THR A 597 -8.50 -26.97 16.41
CA THR A 597 -7.86 -28.23 16.81
C THR A 597 -8.41 -28.74 18.15
N GLN A 598 -8.65 -27.84 19.10
CA GLN A 598 -9.24 -28.18 20.40
C GLN A 598 -10.69 -28.67 20.24
N LEU A 599 -11.51 -28.01 19.42
CA LEU A 599 -12.87 -28.46 19.08
C LEU A 599 -12.89 -29.87 18.46
N GLU A 600 -11.92 -30.19 17.61
CA GLU A 600 -11.79 -31.52 16.99
C GLU A 600 -11.38 -32.59 18.02
N VAL A 601 -10.49 -32.24 18.95
CA VAL A 601 -9.93 -33.18 19.94
C VAL A 601 -10.91 -33.48 21.08
N GLU A 602 -11.71 -32.51 21.52
CA GLU A 602 -12.69 -32.73 22.59
C GLU A 602 -13.82 -33.71 22.20
N GLY A 603 -14.13 -33.83 20.90
CA GLY A 603 -15.09 -34.81 20.38
C GLY A 603 -16.54 -34.62 20.85
N ILE A 604 -16.91 -33.44 21.36
CA ILE A 604 -18.27 -33.13 21.84
C ILE A 604 -19.23 -32.92 20.65
N HIS A 605 -18.73 -32.34 19.56
CA HIS A 605 -19.50 -32.02 18.36
C HIS A 605 -18.96 -32.72 17.11
N ASP A 606 -19.83 -33.03 16.15
CA ASP A 606 -19.43 -33.52 14.83
C ASP A 606 -19.08 -32.34 13.91
N ILE A 607 -17.79 -32.16 13.62
CA ILE A 607 -17.26 -31.01 12.86
C ILE A 607 -17.03 -31.42 11.41
N LYS A 608 -17.72 -30.75 10.48
CA LYS A 608 -17.55 -30.96 9.05
C LYS A 608 -16.45 -30.08 8.49
N ASN A 609 -15.31 -30.70 8.19
CA ASN A 609 -14.16 -30.05 7.55
C ASN A 609 -14.31 -30.01 6.02
N THR A 610 -14.15 -28.83 5.41
CA THR A 610 -14.19 -28.63 3.95
C THR A 610 -13.12 -27.64 3.52
N ILE A 611 -12.56 -27.82 2.33
CA ILE A 611 -11.65 -26.84 1.70
C ILE A 611 -12.33 -26.34 0.43
N ILE A 612 -12.44 -25.03 0.30
CA ILE A 612 -13.01 -24.37 -0.88
C ILE A 612 -11.87 -23.78 -1.69
N SER A 613 -11.88 -24.01 -2.99
CA SER A 613 -10.97 -23.37 -3.94
C SER A 613 -11.78 -22.54 -4.93
N PRO A 614 -11.27 -21.37 -5.35
CA PRO A 614 -11.93 -20.59 -6.39
C PRO A 614 -11.96 -21.40 -7.70
N ASP A 615 -13.06 -21.32 -8.43
CA ASP A 615 -13.12 -21.83 -9.79
C ASP A 615 -12.22 -20.96 -10.67
N VAL A 616 -11.05 -21.48 -11.03
CA VAL A 616 -10.12 -20.81 -11.94
C VAL A 616 -10.49 -21.23 -13.36
N PRO A 617 -11.05 -20.34 -14.19
CA PRO A 617 -11.23 -20.66 -15.60
C PRO A 617 -9.85 -20.86 -16.24
N ILE A 618 -9.69 -21.90 -17.04
CA ILE A 618 -8.48 -22.09 -17.84
C ILE A 618 -8.43 -20.95 -18.87
N ILE A 619 -7.56 -19.97 -18.66
CA ILE A 619 -7.28 -18.93 -19.63
C ILE A 619 -6.24 -19.51 -20.59
N GLU A 620 -6.69 -20.03 -21.74
CA GLU A 620 -5.78 -20.39 -22.83
C GLU A 620 -5.09 -19.10 -23.32
N GLN A 621 -3.78 -19.00 -23.13
CA GLN A 621 -2.97 -17.94 -23.74
C GLN A 621 -2.89 -18.21 -25.25
N LYS A 622 -3.84 -17.66 -26.00
CA LYS A 622 -3.79 -17.63 -27.45
C LYS A 622 -3.05 -16.38 -27.87
N LEU A 623 -2.09 -16.55 -28.79
CA LEU A 623 -1.43 -15.43 -29.47
C LEU A 623 -2.50 -14.50 -30.03
N ILE A 624 -2.33 -13.20 -29.80
CA ILE A 624 -3.29 -12.21 -30.26
C ILE A 624 -3.27 -12.22 -31.79
N GLU A 625 -4.46 -12.36 -32.38
CA GLU A 625 -4.64 -12.36 -33.83
C GLU A 625 -5.66 -11.29 -34.24
N ILE A 626 -5.25 -10.38 -35.11
CA ILE A 626 -6.10 -9.33 -35.67
C ILE A 626 -6.39 -9.63 -37.12
N VAL A 627 -7.68 -9.88 -37.40
CA VAL A 627 -8.19 -10.06 -38.76
C VAL A 627 -8.09 -8.75 -39.54
N LYS A 628 -7.54 -8.82 -40.75
CA LYS A 628 -7.47 -7.66 -41.66
C LYS A 628 -8.84 -7.37 -42.29
N THR A 629 -9.70 -6.70 -41.51
CA THR A 629 -10.99 -6.20 -42.00
C THR A 629 -10.82 -5.20 -43.16
N PRO A 630 -11.87 -4.89 -43.93
CA PRO A 630 -11.79 -3.89 -45.00
C PRO A 630 -11.22 -2.54 -44.54
N SER A 631 -11.54 -2.10 -43.32
CA SER A 631 -10.99 -0.87 -42.72
C SER A 631 -9.48 -0.95 -42.50
N VAL A 632 -8.99 -2.09 -41.99
CA VAL A 632 -7.56 -2.34 -41.79
C VAL A 632 -6.82 -2.35 -43.13
N ILE A 633 -7.41 -2.96 -44.16
CA ILE A 633 -6.83 -2.99 -45.51
C ILE A 633 -6.74 -1.59 -46.12
N GLU A 634 -7.77 -0.76 -45.98
CA GLU A 634 -7.69 0.64 -46.42
C GLU A 634 -6.58 1.40 -45.70
N GLN A 635 -6.41 1.18 -44.40
CA GLN A 635 -5.33 1.78 -43.65
C GLN A 635 -3.94 1.26 -44.08
N ILE A 636 -3.82 -0.03 -44.42
CA ILE A 636 -2.59 -0.58 -45.02
C ILE A 636 -2.27 0.13 -46.35
N LYS A 637 -3.26 0.41 -47.20
CA LYS A 637 -3.05 1.16 -48.45
C LYS A 637 -2.55 2.58 -48.17
N VAL A 638 -3.15 3.27 -47.18
CA VAL A 638 -2.71 4.60 -46.76
C VAL A 638 -1.26 4.58 -46.27
N VAL A 639 -0.90 3.61 -45.44
CA VAL A 639 0.48 3.47 -44.92
C VAL A 639 1.45 3.11 -46.06
N SER A 640 1.06 2.21 -46.97
CA SER A 640 1.83 1.83 -48.16
C SER A 640 2.14 3.05 -49.04
N GLY A 641 1.15 3.93 -49.23
CA GLY A 641 1.31 5.17 -50.01
C GLY A 641 2.14 6.23 -49.29
N LYS A 642 2.13 6.29 -47.95
CA LYS A 642 3.04 7.13 -47.13
C LYS A 642 4.48 6.60 -47.09
N GLY A 643 4.65 5.31 -47.39
CA GLY A 643 5.92 4.62 -47.54
C GLY A 643 6.39 3.88 -46.29
N TYR A 644 6.92 2.68 -46.50
CA TYR A 644 7.55 1.83 -45.49
C TYR A 644 9.00 2.23 -45.26
N SER A 645 9.42 2.33 -44.00
CA SER A 645 10.83 2.44 -43.61
C SER A 645 11.44 1.06 -43.32
N PRO A 646 12.76 0.89 -43.43
CA PRO A 646 13.43 -0.34 -43.00
C PRO A 646 13.09 -0.70 -41.54
N SER A 647 12.99 0.31 -40.66
CA SER A 647 12.58 0.11 -39.27
C SER A 647 11.13 -0.37 -39.13
N SER A 648 10.20 0.12 -39.96
CA SER A 648 8.81 -0.34 -39.95
C SER A 648 8.67 -1.79 -40.44
N LEU A 649 9.41 -2.17 -41.48
CA LEU A 649 9.39 -3.54 -42.02
C LEU A 649 10.06 -4.53 -41.06
N THR A 650 11.17 -4.14 -40.47
CA THR A 650 11.83 -4.95 -39.45
C THR A 650 11.01 -5.06 -38.16
N SER A 651 10.21 -4.03 -37.81
CA SER A 651 9.20 -4.12 -36.74
C SER A 651 8.15 -5.20 -37.03
N TYR A 652 7.63 -5.28 -38.27
CA TYR A 652 6.73 -6.36 -38.67
C TYR A 652 7.41 -7.74 -38.62
N ILE A 653 8.67 -7.84 -39.07
CA ILE A 653 9.45 -9.09 -38.97
C ILE A 653 9.59 -9.51 -37.50
N ARG A 654 9.88 -8.57 -36.60
CA ARG A 654 9.97 -8.82 -35.15
C ARG A 654 8.65 -9.32 -34.60
N ASN A 655 7.59 -8.53 -34.74
CA ASN A 655 6.24 -8.89 -34.32
C ASN A 655 5.20 -8.12 -35.16
N PRO A 656 4.35 -8.82 -35.95
CA PRO A 656 3.28 -8.19 -36.72
C PRO A 656 2.34 -7.30 -35.91
N MET A 657 2.16 -7.59 -34.61
CA MET A 657 1.33 -6.77 -33.72
C MET A 657 1.94 -5.41 -33.41
N ASP A 658 3.27 -5.31 -33.28
CA ASP A 658 3.96 -4.02 -33.08
C ASP A 658 3.71 -3.10 -34.27
N PHE A 659 3.83 -3.65 -35.48
CA PHE A 659 3.54 -2.93 -36.71
C PHE A 659 2.07 -2.50 -36.79
N TYR A 660 1.14 -3.37 -36.35
CA TYR A 660 -0.28 -3.03 -36.31
C TYR A 660 -0.55 -1.86 -35.35
N TYR A 661 -0.04 -1.88 -34.13
CA TYR A 661 -0.26 -0.80 -33.15
C TYR A 661 0.39 0.52 -33.58
N ASP A 662 1.66 0.51 -33.98
CA ASP A 662 2.41 1.71 -34.34
C ASP A 662 1.97 2.27 -35.71
N LYS A 663 1.90 1.44 -36.76
CA LYS A 663 1.68 1.92 -38.14
C LYS A 663 0.24 1.93 -38.58
N ILE A 664 -0.55 0.92 -38.20
CA ILE A 664 -1.96 0.84 -38.64
C ILE A 664 -2.84 1.69 -37.71
N LEU A 665 -2.82 1.43 -36.40
CA LEU A 665 -3.62 2.18 -35.43
C LEU A 665 -3.03 3.56 -35.09
N GLY A 666 -1.71 3.75 -35.25
CA GLY A 666 -1.08 5.03 -34.92
C GLY A 666 -0.97 5.28 -33.42
N ILE A 667 -0.92 4.22 -32.61
CA ILE A 667 -0.70 4.32 -31.16
C ILE A 667 0.74 4.79 -30.96
N LYS A 668 0.89 5.88 -30.21
CA LYS A 668 2.20 6.41 -29.84
C LYS A 668 2.57 5.93 -28.44
N GLU A 669 3.86 5.72 -28.23
CA GLU A 669 4.40 5.55 -26.87
C GLU A 669 4.11 6.80 -26.04
N PHE A 670 3.90 6.59 -24.74
CA PHE A 670 3.66 7.68 -23.80
C PHE A 670 5.01 8.33 -23.44
N ASP A 671 5.10 9.65 -23.58
CA ASP A 671 6.30 10.40 -23.23
C ASP A 671 6.47 10.42 -21.70
N GLU A 672 7.27 9.49 -21.16
CA GLU A 672 7.63 9.47 -19.74
C GLU A 672 8.76 10.48 -19.44
N VAL A 673 8.84 10.92 -18.18
CA VAL A 673 9.97 11.74 -17.70
C VAL A 673 11.21 10.85 -17.64
N GLU A 674 12.09 10.98 -18.63
CA GLU A 674 13.40 10.32 -18.67
C GLU A 674 14.35 10.89 -17.60
N GLU A 675 14.34 10.34 -16.38
CA GLU A 675 15.29 10.73 -15.32
C GLU A 675 16.76 10.52 -15.71
N ASN A 676 17.01 9.47 -16.50
CA ASN A 676 18.31 9.18 -17.09
C ASN A 676 18.17 9.23 -18.61
N ILE A 677 19.16 9.81 -19.29
CA ILE A 677 19.20 9.86 -20.76
C ILE A 677 19.05 8.44 -21.33
N ALA A 678 18.01 8.20 -22.12
CA ALA A 678 17.77 6.92 -22.74
C ALA A 678 18.70 6.67 -23.95
N ALA A 679 18.81 5.41 -24.36
CA ALA A 679 19.76 4.99 -25.40
C ALA A 679 19.42 5.55 -26.80
N ASN A 680 18.13 5.76 -27.08
CA ASN A 680 17.60 6.45 -28.26
C ASN A 680 18.09 7.91 -28.30
N THR A 681 17.95 8.65 -27.20
CA THR A 681 18.40 10.05 -27.07
C THR A 681 19.91 10.17 -27.29
N LEU A 682 20.71 9.28 -26.68
CA LEU A 682 22.15 9.20 -26.95
C LEU A 682 22.46 8.92 -28.43
N GLY A 683 21.72 8.01 -29.07
CA GLY A 683 21.86 7.71 -30.49
C GLY A 683 21.62 8.94 -31.37
N SER A 684 20.48 9.61 -31.18
CA SER A 684 20.11 10.82 -31.92
C SER A 684 21.14 11.95 -31.76
N VAL A 685 21.66 12.16 -30.54
CA VAL A 685 22.72 13.16 -30.32
C VAL A 685 23.97 12.86 -31.14
N ILE A 686 24.39 11.60 -31.21
CA ILE A 686 25.56 11.19 -31.99
C ILE A 686 25.31 11.40 -33.49
N HIS A 687 24.16 10.97 -33.99
CA HIS A 687 23.80 11.12 -35.42
C HIS A 687 23.76 12.59 -35.81
N ASN A 688 22.99 13.42 -35.11
CA ASN A 688 22.85 14.84 -35.42
C ASN A 688 24.19 15.60 -35.30
N SER A 689 25.04 15.21 -34.34
CA SER A 689 26.39 15.82 -34.20
C SER A 689 27.28 15.49 -35.39
N LEU A 690 27.23 14.26 -35.90
CA LEU A 690 28.01 13.85 -37.07
C LEU A 690 27.41 14.47 -38.34
N GLU A 691 26.09 14.51 -38.49
CA GLU A 691 25.41 15.23 -39.58
C GLU A 691 25.94 16.67 -39.68
N ASP A 692 25.88 17.44 -38.61
CA ASP A 692 26.35 18.83 -38.58
C ASP A 692 27.85 18.98 -38.93
N PHE A 693 28.68 17.97 -38.65
CA PHE A 693 30.09 17.98 -39.02
C PHE A 693 30.31 17.67 -40.50
N TYR A 694 29.70 16.63 -41.04
CA TYR A 694 30.01 16.15 -42.40
C TYR A 694 29.15 16.78 -43.49
N LYS A 695 27.94 17.26 -43.19
CA LYS A 695 27.02 17.86 -44.18
C LYS A 695 27.66 19.02 -44.97
N PRO A 696 28.44 19.93 -44.36
CA PRO A 696 29.13 20.99 -45.12
C PRO A 696 30.23 20.49 -46.08
N LEU A 697 30.62 19.22 -46.00
CA LEU A 697 31.68 18.62 -46.82
C LEU A 697 31.14 17.76 -47.98
N GLU A 698 29.83 17.73 -48.23
CA GLU A 698 29.28 17.00 -49.38
C GLU A 698 29.97 17.42 -50.70
N GLY A 699 30.37 16.43 -51.49
CA GLY A 699 31.14 16.61 -52.73
C GLY A 699 32.65 16.82 -52.53
N SER A 700 33.13 17.02 -51.31
CA SER A 700 34.52 17.35 -50.98
C SER A 700 35.32 16.14 -50.45
N ILE A 701 36.64 16.17 -50.65
CA ILE A 701 37.57 15.20 -50.06
C ILE A 701 37.83 15.60 -48.60
N LEU A 702 37.72 14.63 -47.70
CA LEU A 702 37.97 14.80 -46.27
C LEU A 702 39.47 15.02 -46.02
N THR A 703 39.81 16.08 -45.27
CA THR A 703 41.21 16.41 -44.96
C THR A 703 41.51 16.24 -43.48
N ILE A 704 42.79 16.08 -43.15
CA ILE A 704 43.28 16.07 -41.75
C ILE A 704 42.85 17.35 -41.00
N GLN A 705 42.81 18.50 -41.69
CA GLN A 705 42.43 19.76 -41.07
C GLN A 705 40.94 19.78 -40.70
N HIS A 706 40.06 19.21 -41.53
CA HIS A 706 38.63 19.07 -41.20
C HIS A 706 38.43 18.26 -39.90
N LEU A 707 39.09 17.09 -39.79
CA LEU A 707 38.95 16.23 -38.61
C LEU A 707 39.52 16.86 -37.32
N LYS A 708 40.59 17.66 -37.43
CA LYS A 708 41.12 18.43 -36.29
C LYS A 708 40.13 19.51 -35.82
N ASP A 709 39.50 20.19 -36.78
CA ASP A 709 38.47 21.18 -36.49
C ASP A 709 37.23 20.53 -35.82
N PHE A 710 36.72 19.42 -36.34
CA PHE A 710 35.58 18.68 -35.77
C PHE A 710 35.83 18.27 -34.32
N LYS A 711 37.03 17.76 -34.02
CA LYS A 711 37.44 17.43 -32.64
C LYS A 711 37.39 18.64 -31.72
N SER A 712 37.89 19.79 -32.17
CA SER A 712 37.87 21.02 -31.36
C SER A 712 36.45 21.50 -31.05
N ARG A 713 35.49 21.20 -31.93
CA ARG A 713 34.07 21.60 -31.82
C ARG A 713 33.16 20.52 -31.22
N THR A 714 33.66 19.31 -30.97
CA THR A 714 32.86 18.14 -30.50
C THR A 714 32.05 18.47 -29.26
N LYS A 715 32.68 19.02 -28.21
CA LYS A 715 31.97 19.37 -26.98
C LYS A 715 30.82 20.36 -27.23
N LYS A 716 31.07 21.41 -28.00
CA LYS A 716 30.06 22.42 -28.34
C LYS A 716 28.88 21.82 -29.10
N MET A 717 29.16 20.92 -30.05
CA MET A 717 28.13 20.28 -30.86
C MET A 717 27.26 19.31 -30.05
N VAL A 718 27.90 18.48 -29.22
CA VAL A 718 27.21 17.54 -28.34
C VAL A 718 26.33 18.29 -27.33
N THR A 719 26.82 19.38 -26.74
CA THR A 719 26.03 20.23 -25.84
C THR A 719 24.77 20.78 -26.53
N LYS A 720 24.90 21.32 -27.74
CA LYS A 720 23.75 21.83 -28.53
C LYS A 720 22.66 20.76 -28.69
N HIS A 721 23.02 19.57 -29.17
CA HIS A 721 22.04 18.50 -29.45
C HIS A 721 21.43 17.89 -28.18
N PHE A 722 22.16 17.86 -27.06
CA PHE A 722 21.58 17.48 -25.77
C PHE A 722 20.56 18.51 -25.27
N GLU A 723 20.83 19.81 -25.41
CA GLU A 723 19.88 20.87 -25.04
C GLU A 723 18.61 20.84 -25.90
N GLU A 724 18.74 20.49 -27.18
CA GLU A 724 17.60 20.39 -28.11
C GLU A 724 16.74 19.13 -27.88
N LEU A 725 17.36 17.97 -27.64
CA LEU A 725 16.64 16.68 -27.56
C LEU A 725 16.21 16.29 -26.14
N TYR A 726 17.00 16.66 -25.13
CA TYR A 726 16.74 16.34 -23.72
C TYR A 726 16.15 17.55 -22.96
N ASN A 727 15.85 18.65 -23.67
CA ASN A 727 15.28 19.90 -23.15
C ASN A 727 16.08 20.48 -21.95
N LYS A 728 15.36 21.03 -20.96
CA LYS A 728 15.89 21.50 -19.67
C LYS A 728 16.32 20.36 -18.74
N GLY A 729 16.33 19.11 -19.21
CA GLY A 729 16.82 17.96 -18.43
C GLY A 729 18.29 18.17 -18.05
N GLY A 730 18.58 18.08 -16.76
CA GLY A 730 19.94 18.29 -16.26
C GLY A 730 20.89 17.17 -16.70
N PHE A 731 21.75 17.44 -17.69
CA PHE A 731 22.80 16.51 -18.14
C PHE A 731 24.20 16.81 -17.59
N SER A 732 24.34 17.85 -16.75
CA SER A 732 25.62 18.32 -16.23
C SER A 732 26.10 17.59 -14.96
N GLN A 733 25.32 16.65 -14.42
CA GLN A 733 25.62 15.95 -13.15
C GLN A 733 25.23 14.45 -13.19
N GLY A 734 25.78 13.67 -12.26
CA GLY A 734 25.37 12.28 -12.01
C GLY A 734 25.56 11.32 -13.20
N LYS A 735 24.63 10.38 -13.39
CA LYS A 735 24.65 9.41 -14.50
C LYS A 735 24.52 10.09 -15.86
N ASN A 736 23.76 11.19 -15.95
CA ASN A 736 23.60 11.91 -17.20
C ASN A 736 24.90 12.59 -17.66
N LEU A 737 25.72 13.09 -16.73
CA LEU A 737 27.07 13.58 -17.05
C LEU A 737 27.95 12.47 -17.64
N ILE A 738 27.85 11.24 -17.12
CA ILE A 738 28.59 10.10 -17.66
C ILE A 738 28.16 9.81 -19.11
N ILE A 739 26.85 9.84 -19.39
CA ILE A 739 26.31 9.60 -20.74
C ILE A 739 26.73 10.73 -21.70
N PHE A 740 26.70 11.98 -21.24
CA PHE A 740 27.19 13.14 -21.98
C PHE A 740 28.68 13.02 -22.34
N GLU A 741 29.52 12.59 -21.40
CA GLU A 741 30.95 12.34 -21.64
C GLU A 741 31.19 11.12 -22.56
N ILE A 742 30.36 10.08 -22.45
CA ILE A 742 30.41 8.91 -23.36
C ILE A 742 30.11 9.34 -24.81
N ALA A 743 29.11 10.19 -25.03
CA ALA A 743 28.78 10.70 -26.36
C ALA A 743 29.97 11.43 -27.00
N GLN A 744 30.59 12.35 -26.25
CA GLN A 744 31.80 13.06 -26.69
C GLN A 744 32.94 12.09 -27.01
N ARG A 745 33.15 11.08 -26.16
CA ARG A 745 34.19 10.07 -26.36
C ARG A 745 33.94 9.21 -27.59
N TYR A 746 32.70 8.80 -27.85
CA TYR A 746 32.31 8.04 -29.04
C TYR A 746 32.61 8.81 -30.32
N ILE A 747 32.18 10.08 -30.41
CA ILE A 747 32.47 10.94 -31.56
C ILE A 747 33.97 11.15 -31.71
N SER A 748 34.68 11.50 -30.64
CA SER A 748 36.14 11.74 -30.68
C SER A 748 36.92 10.50 -31.13
N ASN A 749 36.54 9.31 -30.64
CA ASN A 749 37.15 8.05 -31.06
C ASN A 749 36.90 7.75 -32.54
N PHE A 750 35.69 8.00 -33.05
CA PHE A 750 35.38 7.84 -34.46
C PHE A 750 36.20 8.80 -35.34
N LEU A 751 36.29 10.07 -34.95
CA LEU A 751 37.14 11.07 -35.62
C LEU A 751 38.64 10.71 -35.55
N ASN A 752 39.09 10.00 -34.51
CA ASN A 752 40.45 9.45 -34.43
C ASN A 752 40.66 8.32 -35.45
N LEU A 753 39.69 7.40 -35.57
CA LEU A 753 39.76 6.29 -36.52
C LEU A 753 39.88 6.80 -37.96
N GLU A 754 39.07 7.80 -38.34
CA GLU A 754 39.18 8.40 -39.67
C GLU A 754 40.50 9.15 -39.87
N LEU A 755 40.98 9.85 -38.84
CA LEU A 755 42.26 10.57 -38.92
C LEU A 755 43.43 9.61 -39.16
N GLU A 756 43.45 8.47 -38.48
CA GLU A 756 44.47 7.43 -38.71
C GLU A 756 44.34 6.82 -40.10
N SER A 757 43.12 6.61 -40.60
CA SER A 757 42.88 6.15 -41.98
C SER A 757 43.47 7.11 -43.02
N LEU A 758 43.28 8.43 -42.86
CA LEU A 758 43.86 9.43 -43.77
C LEU A 758 45.40 9.48 -43.68
N LYS A 759 45.98 9.31 -42.48
CA LYS A 759 47.45 9.26 -42.29
C LYS A 759 48.08 8.04 -42.95
N GLN A 760 47.34 6.93 -43.07
CA GLN A 760 47.76 5.73 -43.79
C GLN A 760 47.72 5.90 -45.32
N GLY A 761 47.30 7.06 -45.82
CA GLY A 761 47.25 7.37 -47.25
C GLY A 761 45.93 7.04 -47.93
N ASN A 762 44.88 6.69 -47.17
CA ASN A 762 43.55 6.46 -47.72
C ASN A 762 42.85 7.79 -48.02
N GLU A 763 42.10 7.84 -49.12
CA GLU A 763 41.27 8.96 -49.53
C GLU A 763 39.80 8.69 -49.20
N ILE A 764 39.14 9.68 -48.59
CA ILE A 764 37.70 9.63 -48.27
C ILE A 764 37.03 10.85 -48.87
N LYS A 765 36.10 10.65 -49.80
CA LYS A 765 35.27 11.72 -50.38
C LYS A 765 33.83 11.58 -49.89
N ILE A 766 33.31 12.61 -49.23
CA ILE A 766 31.92 12.61 -48.77
C ILE A 766 31.02 12.84 -49.98
N LEU A 767 30.12 11.88 -50.27
CA LEU A 767 29.20 11.98 -51.39
C LEU A 767 27.87 12.59 -50.94
N SER A 768 27.30 12.06 -49.87
CA SER A 768 26.08 12.59 -49.25
C SER A 768 25.98 12.18 -47.78
N ILE A 769 25.32 13.01 -46.98
CA ILE A 769 25.06 12.82 -45.56
C ILE A 769 23.55 12.92 -45.34
N GLU A 770 22.98 11.98 -44.59
CA GLU A 770 21.56 12.02 -44.21
C GLU A 770 20.64 12.14 -45.44
N ALA A 771 20.89 11.27 -46.42
CA ALA A 771 20.18 11.24 -47.69
C ALA A 771 18.78 10.63 -47.51
N ASP A 772 17.74 11.46 -47.66
CA ASP A 772 16.34 11.04 -47.63
C ASP A 772 15.95 10.46 -48.99
N GLU A 773 15.81 9.13 -49.05
CA GLU A 773 15.41 8.44 -50.26
C GLU A 773 13.98 7.93 -50.18
N ALA A 774 13.26 8.04 -51.30
CA ALA A 774 11.92 7.52 -51.45
C ALA A 774 11.69 7.03 -52.87
N ILE A 775 11.29 5.77 -53.01
CA ILE A 775 11.06 5.13 -54.30
C ILE A 775 9.69 4.47 -54.35
N ASP A 776 9.10 4.42 -55.54
CA ASP A 776 7.91 3.63 -55.82
C ASP A 776 8.31 2.19 -56.17
N ILE A 777 7.68 1.21 -55.51
CA ILE A 777 7.87 -0.22 -55.78
C ILE A 777 6.63 -0.75 -56.48
N LYS A 778 6.83 -1.40 -57.63
CA LYS A 778 5.76 -2.14 -58.31
C LYS A 778 5.78 -3.60 -57.88
N ILE A 779 4.67 -4.08 -57.32
CA ILE A 779 4.47 -5.47 -56.91
C ILE A 779 3.28 -6.02 -57.69
N GLU A 780 3.49 -7.14 -58.40
CA GLU A 780 2.42 -7.80 -59.15
C GLU A 780 1.31 -8.28 -58.19
N GLY A 781 0.05 -7.99 -58.53
CA GLY A 781 -1.11 -8.36 -57.71
C GLY A 781 -1.54 -7.31 -56.68
N LEU A 782 -0.84 -6.18 -56.56
CA LEU A 782 -1.25 -5.03 -55.74
C LEU A 782 -1.54 -3.82 -56.64
N ASP A 783 -2.76 -3.27 -56.55
CA ASP A 783 -3.30 -2.23 -57.44
C ASP A 783 -3.22 -0.80 -56.87
N PHE A 784 -2.46 -0.61 -55.80
CA PHE A 784 -2.27 0.66 -55.10
C PHE A 784 -0.78 1.01 -54.97
N PRO A 785 -0.42 2.30 -54.80
CA PRO A 785 0.97 2.73 -54.73
C PRO A 785 1.66 2.23 -53.45
N ILE A 786 2.86 1.67 -53.62
CA ILE A 786 3.71 1.21 -52.52
C ILE A 786 4.99 2.02 -52.59
N LYS A 787 5.31 2.72 -51.51
CA LYS A 787 6.55 3.46 -51.37
C LYS A 787 7.48 2.79 -50.37
N LEU A 788 8.75 2.85 -50.66
CA LEU A 788 9.82 2.56 -49.71
C LEU A 788 10.56 3.87 -49.46
N LYS A 789 10.83 4.17 -48.19
CA LYS A 789 11.54 5.39 -47.79
C LYS A 789 12.57 5.10 -46.72
N GLY A 790 13.62 5.90 -46.64
CA GLY A 790 14.56 5.82 -45.54
C GLY A 790 15.62 6.91 -45.62
N LYS A 791 16.29 7.12 -44.49
CA LYS A 791 17.36 8.10 -44.34
C LYS A 791 18.67 7.34 -44.18
N VAL A 792 19.61 7.60 -45.08
CA VAL A 792 20.94 6.98 -45.06
C VAL A 792 21.91 7.93 -44.37
N ASP A 793 22.52 7.51 -43.26
CA ASP A 793 23.34 8.39 -42.43
C ASP A 793 24.55 8.96 -43.20
N ARG A 794 25.30 8.14 -43.95
CA ARG A 794 26.44 8.59 -44.75
C ARG A 794 26.72 7.74 -45.98
N ILE A 795 27.04 8.42 -47.08
CA ILE A 795 27.54 7.83 -48.31
C ILE A 795 28.88 8.50 -48.64
N ASP A 796 29.93 7.69 -48.78
CA ASP A 796 31.25 8.20 -49.15
C ASP A 796 31.94 7.33 -50.20
N SER A 797 33.00 7.86 -50.81
CA SER A 797 33.92 7.09 -51.66
C SER A 797 35.23 6.92 -50.91
N PHE A 798 35.64 5.68 -50.70
CA PHE A 798 36.86 5.29 -50.01
C PHE A 798 37.82 4.65 -51.01
N ASN A 799 38.93 5.33 -51.32
CA ASN A 799 39.87 4.92 -52.36
C ASN A 799 39.19 4.56 -53.70
N GLY A 800 38.14 5.31 -54.08
CA GLY A 800 37.35 5.08 -55.29
C GLY A 800 36.18 4.11 -55.14
N MET A 801 36.04 3.38 -54.02
CA MET A 801 34.90 2.50 -53.76
C MET A 801 33.80 3.22 -52.99
N THR A 802 32.58 3.24 -53.52
CA THR A 802 31.42 3.81 -52.83
C THR A 802 31.02 2.93 -51.64
N ARG A 803 30.79 3.56 -50.48
CA ARG A 803 30.35 2.93 -49.25
C ARG A 803 29.06 3.57 -48.73
N VAL A 804 28.09 2.74 -48.38
CA VAL A 804 26.87 3.14 -47.67
C VAL A 804 27.02 2.79 -46.19
N ILE A 805 26.91 3.78 -45.31
CA ILE A 805 27.24 3.65 -43.89
C ILE A 805 26.02 4.04 -43.05
N ASP A 806 25.67 3.16 -42.10
CA ASP A 806 24.66 3.38 -41.07
C ASP A 806 25.33 3.37 -39.69
N TYR A 807 25.03 4.38 -38.88
CA TYR A 807 25.57 4.55 -37.54
C TYR A 807 24.70 3.83 -36.51
N LYS A 808 25.35 3.21 -35.52
CA LYS A 808 24.68 2.61 -34.36
C LYS A 808 25.43 2.91 -33.06
N SER A 809 24.74 3.55 -32.11
CA SER A 809 25.25 3.78 -30.75
C SER A 809 25.39 2.48 -29.94
N GLY A 810 24.57 1.46 -30.24
CA GLY A 810 24.62 0.13 -29.64
C GLY A 810 25.78 -0.74 -30.14
N LYS A 811 26.01 -1.89 -29.47
CA LYS A 811 26.98 -2.89 -29.93
C LYS A 811 26.38 -3.67 -31.09
N VAL A 812 27.06 -3.68 -32.23
CA VAL A 812 26.74 -4.54 -33.37
C VAL A 812 27.95 -5.42 -33.65
N GLU A 813 27.67 -6.68 -33.96
CA GLU A 813 28.69 -7.68 -34.28
C GLU A 813 28.60 -8.05 -35.76
N GLN A 814 29.72 -8.46 -36.34
CA GLN A 814 29.84 -8.74 -37.77
C GLN A 814 28.86 -9.83 -38.24
N ASN A 815 28.49 -10.78 -37.39
CA ASN A 815 27.51 -11.84 -37.70
C ASN A 815 26.07 -11.31 -37.92
N LYS A 816 25.74 -10.09 -37.46
CA LYS A 816 24.43 -9.46 -37.63
C LYS A 816 24.27 -8.74 -38.98
N VAL A 817 25.38 -8.52 -39.68
CA VAL A 817 25.42 -7.93 -41.03
C VAL A 817 25.77 -8.98 -42.10
N GLU A 818 25.60 -10.27 -41.78
CA GLU A 818 25.94 -11.38 -42.66
C GLU A 818 24.73 -12.27 -42.91
N ILE A 819 24.63 -12.78 -44.13
CA ILE A 819 23.56 -13.71 -44.53
C ILE A 819 24.12 -14.98 -45.19
N VAL A 820 23.37 -16.07 -45.05
CA VAL A 820 23.67 -17.36 -45.70
C VAL A 820 22.58 -17.73 -46.70
N ASN A 821 21.31 -17.64 -46.31
CA ASN A 821 20.19 -17.82 -47.22
C ASN A 821 19.42 -16.50 -47.33
N TRP A 822 18.86 -16.22 -48.50
CA TRP A 822 18.12 -14.97 -48.72
C TRP A 822 16.77 -15.01 -48.02
N GLU A 823 16.13 -16.17 -48.00
CA GLU A 823 14.83 -16.42 -47.40
C GLU A 823 14.82 -16.15 -45.89
N ASP A 824 15.97 -16.29 -45.23
CA ASP A 824 16.11 -16.04 -43.79
C ASP A 824 16.02 -14.54 -43.44
N LEU A 825 16.21 -13.65 -44.42
CA LEU A 825 16.30 -12.20 -44.18
C LEU A 825 15.02 -11.62 -43.54
N THR A 826 13.89 -12.29 -43.73
CA THR A 826 12.56 -11.92 -43.20
C THR A 826 12.10 -12.81 -42.04
N SER A 827 12.90 -13.79 -41.61
CA SER A 827 12.48 -14.79 -40.61
C SER A 827 12.92 -14.47 -39.18
N ASP A 828 14.12 -13.91 -39.00
CA ASP A 828 14.73 -13.64 -37.68
C ASP A 828 15.18 -12.17 -37.60
N TYR A 829 14.44 -11.39 -36.80
CA TYR A 829 14.72 -9.97 -36.58
C TYR A 829 16.09 -9.73 -35.98
N ASP A 830 16.45 -10.49 -34.94
CA ASP A 830 17.67 -10.25 -34.17
C ASP A 830 18.90 -10.49 -35.01
N LYS A 831 18.87 -11.49 -35.89
CA LYS A 831 20.00 -11.85 -36.74
C LYS A 831 20.08 -11.00 -38.01
N TYR A 832 18.96 -10.69 -38.64
CA TYR A 832 18.96 -10.16 -40.01
C TYR A 832 18.44 -8.74 -40.18
N SER A 833 17.83 -8.11 -39.17
CA SER A 833 17.30 -6.74 -39.27
C SER A 833 18.33 -5.71 -39.75
N LYS A 834 19.60 -5.86 -39.34
CA LYS A 834 20.69 -4.97 -39.74
C LYS A 834 21.09 -5.18 -41.21
N SER A 835 21.19 -6.43 -41.64
CA SER A 835 21.41 -6.77 -43.05
C SER A 835 20.27 -6.26 -43.94
N PHE A 836 19.03 -6.46 -43.50
CA PHE A 836 17.83 -5.95 -44.18
C PHE A 836 17.87 -4.43 -44.32
N GLN A 837 18.20 -3.71 -43.24
CA GLN A 837 18.30 -2.25 -43.25
C GLN A 837 19.35 -1.73 -44.26
N ILE A 838 20.55 -2.29 -44.24
CA ILE A 838 21.64 -1.88 -45.13
C ILE A 838 21.30 -2.15 -46.61
N LEU A 839 20.77 -3.35 -46.92
CA LEU A 839 20.37 -3.71 -48.28
C LEU A 839 19.20 -2.86 -48.79
N CYS A 840 18.28 -2.49 -47.89
CA CYS A 840 17.17 -1.60 -48.19
C CYS A 840 17.66 -0.23 -48.66
N TYR A 841 18.70 0.32 -48.01
CA TYR A 841 19.33 1.58 -48.43
C TYR A 841 20.00 1.47 -49.80
N ALA A 842 20.86 0.46 -49.99
CA ALA A 842 21.52 0.23 -51.28
C ALA A 842 20.52 0.01 -52.44
N TYR A 843 19.41 -0.69 -52.17
CA TYR A 843 18.33 -0.91 -53.13
C TYR A 843 17.64 0.39 -53.56
N MET A 844 17.27 1.26 -52.60
CA MET A 844 16.65 2.56 -52.91
C MET A 844 17.55 3.41 -53.80
N MET A 845 18.82 3.50 -53.43
CA MET A 845 19.81 4.29 -54.14
C MET A 845 20.08 3.76 -55.56
N ARG A 846 20.10 2.43 -55.75
CA ARG A 846 20.16 1.80 -57.09
C ARG A 846 18.99 2.27 -57.95
N GLN A 847 17.78 2.22 -57.41
CA GLN A 847 16.57 2.51 -58.17
C GLN A 847 16.49 3.98 -58.65
N GLN A 848 17.12 4.90 -57.92
CA GLN A 848 17.22 6.32 -58.29
C GLN A 848 18.47 6.65 -59.12
N ASN A 849 19.30 5.66 -59.46
CA ASN A 849 20.59 5.84 -60.14
C ASN A 849 21.57 6.77 -59.39
N LEU A 850 21.56 6.72 -58.05
CA LEU A 850 22.44 7.51 -57.20
C LEU A 850 23.81 6.85 -56.95
N ILE A 851 23.93 5.55 -57.25
CA ILE A 851 25.15 4.75 -57.08
C ILE A 851 25.44 3.90 -58.30
N GLU A 852 26.72 3.69 -58.56
CA GLU A 852 27.22 2.71 -59.53
C GLU A 852 27.71 1.46 -58.77
N LEU A 853 27.17 0.29 -59.11
CA LEU A 853 27.53 -0.99 -58.51
C LEU A 853 28.79 -1.57 -59.21
N PRO A 854 29.67 -2.30 -58.49
CA PRO A 854 29.52 -2.76 -57.11
C PRO A 854 29.87 -1.70 -56.05
N ILE A 855 29.20 -1.77 -54.90
CA ILE A 855 29.49 -0.94 -53.73
C ILE A 855 29.73 -1.80 -52.49
N GLU A 856 30.21 -1.17 -51.41
CA GLU A 856 30.18 -1.76 -50.08
C GLU A 856 29.10 -1.07 -49.24
N ALA A 857 28.50 -1.79 -48.29
CA ALA A 857 27.60 -1.17 -47.33
C ALA A 857 27.75 -1.83 -45.96
N GLY A 858 27.59 -1.09 -44.88
CA GLY A 858 27.90 -1.59 -43.54
C GLY A 858 27.45 -0.68 -42.41
N ILE A 859 27.69 -1.16 -41.19
CA ILE A 859 27.40 -0.42 -39.96
C ILE A 859 28.69 0.00 -39.26
N ILE A 860 28.70 1.21 -38.72
CA ILE A 860 29.69 1.64 -37.72
C ILE A 860 29.04 1.59 -36.35
N SER A 861 29.56 0.71 -35.49
CA SER A 861 29.09 0.54 -34.11
C SER A 861 30.00 1.30 -33.14
N PHE A 862 29.47 2.30 -32.44
CA PHE A 862 30.26 3.10 -31.50
C PHE A 862 30.74 2.30 -30.28
N LYS A 863 29.97 1.29 -29.85
CA LYS A 863 30.39 0.34 -28.80
C LYS A 863 31.38 -0.72 -29.30
N ASN A 864 31.51 -0.91 -30.61
CA ASN A 864 32.41 -1.89 -31.23
C ASN A 864 33.30 -1.23 -32.31
N LEU A 865 33.78 -0.01 -32.04
CA LEU A 865 34.42 0.84 -33.04
C LEU A 865 35.75 0.28 -33.57
N SER A 866 36.45 -0.54 -32.79
CA SER A 866 37.73 -1.15 -33.17
C SER A 866 37.65 -2.06 -34.40
N GLU A 867 36.47 -2.62 -34.67
CA GLU A 867 36.22 -3.46 -35.85
C GLU A 867 36.05 -2.65 -37.15
N GLY A 868 35.99 -1.32 -37.06
CA GLY A 868 35.80 -0.43 -38.20
C GLY A 868 34.40 -0.56 -38.82
N LEU A 869 34.32 -0.47 -40.16
CA LEU A 869 33.07 -0.64 -40.89
C LEU A 869 32.70 -2.14 -40.96
N LEU A 870 31.64 -2.52 -40.25
CA LEU A 870 31.07 -3.87 -40.31
C LEU A 870 30.31 -4.04 -41.63
N LYS A 871 31.02 -4.50 -42.65
CA LYS A 871 30.47 -4.62 -44.02
C LYS A 871 29.48 -5.77 -44.10
N PHE A 872 28.43 -5.57 -44.89
CA PHE A 872 27.54 -6.64 -45.33
C PHE A 872 28.35 -7.78 -45.95
N GLY A 873 27.96 -9.02 -45.67
CA GLY A 873 28.66 -10.20 -46.17
C GLY A 873 27.73 -11.34 -46.56
N LYS A 874 27.78 -11.78 -47.81
CA LYS A 874 27.17 -13.03 -48.24
C LYS A 874 28.13 -14.19 -48.04
N LYS A 875 27.71 -15.18 -47.24
CA LYS A 875 28.44 -16.42 -47.01
C LYS A 875 27.85 -17.56 -47.83
N ALA A 876 28.71 -18.47 -48.31
CA ALA A 876 28.28 -19.69 -48.97
C ALA A 876 27.69 -20.72 -47.99
N SER A 877 28.15 -20.72 -46.74
CA SER A 877 27.60 -21.54 -45.64
C SER A 877 27.89 -20.87 -44.30
N SER A 878 27.22 -21.30 -43.23
CA SER A 878 27.43 -20.79 -41.87
C SER A 878 28.88 -20.93 -41.36
N HIS A 879 29.64 -21.88 -41.90
CA HIS A 879 31.02 -22.18 -41.52
C HIS A 879 32.06 -21.62 -42.50
N ALA A 880 31.63 -20.95 -43.58
CA ALA A 880 32.54 -20.40 -44.58
C ALA A 880 33.39 -19.26 -44.01
N ARG A 881 34.72 -19.36 -44.21
CA ARG A 881 35.68 -18.30 -43.81
C ARG A 881 35.73 -17.15 -44.83
N SER A 882 35.45 -17.43 -46.09
CA SER A 882 35.33 -16.44 -47.16
C SER A 882 33.88 -15.93 -47.24
N LYS A 883 33.74 -14.61 -47.41
CA LYS A 883 32.47 -13.92 -47.62
C LYS A 883 32.62 -12.92 -48.75
N ASP A 884 31.58 -12.80 -49.56
CA ASP A 884 31.49 -11.72 -50.55
C ASP A 884 30.95 -10.47 -49.86
N GLN A 885 31.69 -9.37 -49.93
CA GLN A 885 31.35 -8.10 -49.30
C GLN A 885 30.93 -7.02 -50.30
N LEU A 886 30.93 -7.35 -51.59
CA LEU A 886 30.46 -6.46 -52.63
C LEU A 886 28.95 -6.64 -52.84
N ILE A 887 28.24 -5.52 -52.87
CA ILE A 887 26.84 -5.47 -53.26
C ILE A 887 26.80 -5.26 -54.77
N THR A 888 26.34 -6.27 -55.49
CA THR A 888 26.22 -6.27 -56.95
C THR A 888 24.74 -6.15 -57.36
N ASN A 889 24.47 -6.10 -58.68
CA ASN A 889 23.10 -6.18 -59.18
C ASN A 889 22.40 -7.46 -58.70
N GLU A 890 23.09 -8.61 -58.76
CA GLU A 890 22.56 -9.89 -58.30
C GLU A 890 22.22 -9.87 -56.81
N THR A 891 23.04 -9.21 -55.97
CA THR A 891 22.78 -9.04 -54.54
C THR A 891 21.46 -8.29 -54.30
N LEU A 892 21.22 -7.20 -55.05
CA LEU A 892 20.02 -6.38 -54.88
C LEU A 892 18.78 -6.99 -55.53
N ASP A 893 18.93 -7.76 -56.62
CA ASP A 893 17.84 -8.50 -57.24
C ASP A 893 17.32 -9.60 -56.31
N ASN A 894 18.22 -10.32 -55.63
CA ASN A 894 17.83 -11.30 -54.60
C ASN A 894 17.14 -10.64 -53.40
N PHE A 895 17.63 -9.48 -52.95
CA PHE A 895 16.96 -8.72 -51.89
C PHE A 895 15.57 -8.23 -52.29
N GLU A 896 15.41 -7.78 -53.55
CA GLU A 896 14.13 -7.30 -54.09
C GLU A 896 13.03 -8.37 -54.00
N ILE A 897 13.38 -9.64 -54.24
CA ILE A 897 12.45 -10.77 -54.14
C ILE A 897 11.89 -10.89 -52.72
N GLU A 898 12.77 -10.90 -51.70
CA GLU A 898 12.36 -11.05 -50.30
C GLU A 898 11.63 -9.82 -49.77
N LEU A 899 12.02 -8.61 -50.19
CA LEU A 899 11.32 -7.38 -49.86
C LEU A 899 9.88 -7.40 -50.42
N LYS A 900 9.70 -7.78 -51.69
CA LYS A 900 8.38 -7.87 -52.32
C LYS A 900 7.50 -8.92 -51.65
N LYS A 901 8.08 -10.06 -51.24
CA LYS A 901 7.39 -11.12 -50.50
C LYS A 901 6.86 -10.60 -49.16
N LEU A 902 7.69 -9.91 -48.38
CA LEU A 902 7.29 -9.32 -47.10
C LEU A 902 6.15 -8.30 -47.25
N ILE A 903 6.25 -7.38 -48.21
CA ILE A 903 5.20 -6.38 -48.44
C ILE A 903 3.90 -7.05 -48.91
N THR A 904 3.99 -8.08 -49.76
CA THR A 904 2.83 -8.86 -50.19
C THR A 904 2.14 -9.53 -49.00
N GLU A 905 2.90 -10.07 -48.05
CA GLU A 905 2.39 -10.63 -46.80
C GLU A 905 1.62 -9.60 -45.96
N ILE A 906 2.21 -8.41 -45.77
CA ILE A 906 1.59 -7.29 -45.06
C ILE A 906 0.27 -6.87 -45.73
N CYS A 907 0.22 -6.83 -47.06
CA CYS A 907 -0.96 -6.42 -47.83
C CYS A 907 -2.00 -7.52 -48.05
N ASN A 908 -1.70 -8.79 -47.74
CA ASN A 908 -2.62 -9.91 -48.00
C ASN A 908 -3.80 -9.94 -47.02
N PRO A 909 -5.06 -9.79 -47.47
CA PRO A 909 -6.24 -9.80 -46.59
C PRO A 909 -6.56 -11.16 -45.98
N LYS A 910 -5.94 -12.25 -46.47
CA LYS A 910 -6.12 -13.60 -45.92
C LYS A 910 -5.14 -13.93 -44.79
N LEU A 911 -4.13 -13.09 -44.58
CA LEU A 911 -3.13 -13.27 -43.53
C LEU A 911 -3.40 -12.25 -42.43
N ASN A 912 -3.62 -12.71 -41.21
CA ASN A 912 -3.89 -11.86 -40.07
C ASN A 912 -2.58 -11.30 -39.49
N PHE A 913 -2.67 -10.20 -38.75
CA PHE A 913 -1.56 -9.80 -37.88
C PHE A 913 -1.59 -10.74 -36.68
N THR A 914 -0.61 -11.64 -36.60
CA THR A 914 -0.51 -12.64 -35.53
C THR A 914 0.70 -12.30 -34.68
N GLU A 915 0.50 -12.23 -33.37
CA GLU A 915 1.57 -12.07 -32.39
C GLU A 915 2.62 -13.18 -32.53
N LYS A 916 3.89 -12.83 -32.38
CA LYS A 916 4.99 -13.80 -32.29
C LYS A 916 5.45 -13.88 -30.83
N GLU A 917 5.75 -15.10 -30.35
CA GLU A 917 6.47 -15.26 -29.10
C GLU A 917 7.87 -14.65 -29.27
N LEU A 918 8.16 -13.63 -28.46
CA LEU A 918 9.47 -13.02 -28.37
C LEU A 918 10.18 -13.65 -27.18
N ASP A 919 11.35 -14.26 -27.42
CA ASP A 919 12.21 -14.86 -26.38
C ASP A 919 12.85 -13.80 -25.45
#